data_AF-A0A7S1JD77-F1
#
_entry.id   AF-A0A7S1JD77-F1
#
_cell.length_a   1.000
_cell.length_b   1.000
_cell.length_c   1.000
_cell.angle_alpha   90.00
_cell.angle_beta   90.00
_cell.angle_gamma   90.00
#
_symmetry.space_group_name_H-M   'P 1'
#
loop_
_entity.id
_entity.type
_entity.pdbx_description
1 polymer ?
#
loop_
_entity_poly.entity_id
_entity_poly.type
_entity_poly.pdbx_seq_one_letter_code
_entity_poly.pdbx_strand_id
1 'polypeptide(L)'
;MADGRNKFLQKAFCHLKKAESRHESKVFEVRTVDDRVDQWEVTFFYHDEEAERAGFDQVLLLFQFCKSDMQIPPKVSVVRPRITGIGLFGGALCFDRKKMWVEYHTDMEAFLLTIRLHLIYQMQARLEDPCSTASSNSTSSSSSSSSSSSLFDPMVASYSPQERANGFNHIMRTHWDWKLVDIADDGSAVELKLEEQQEQNKQEADRMLHHAMGHLHNKNLSSALQGFTEAMYLNGNLGELYYRRATVFKKLNALHLARKDLEQGLKKRPLFPGTKALLEEVLRLIVENTTPRTIHVSAVKLRGLGPGALQFKSLEEAVAVARDADVIAISKGSYCASQILVAPDVTIRSHPEGASVKITTEDDTSSLLEIWSQRAVLKGLTIEHGNRGSCVKIANGHCTLLQCALQSTEENTMGLLVEGPESKACMESCSVVGNEFAAVTRQKAECTLTRCTCESTNGIIAETGAVVNVHKSVIHGPLVYTDFTGGRVEDNIISESKSLGLSFQGQTREITVTRNLVEKNKSVGLLACRGAQVLVYDNVFSGNARTQIEVQGKTSIRIQNNHIKNGLVNGILITAQGTDTVLERNLIVGHKNAGISISEGSQAQIVKNVIQSCGASGLFFTGGSTGTVLQNTIFQCCIAGLELEGSCAPILKGNTIRDNLVGIQVSPSACPTLWKDTVLKGNRVDVYRTKAYVPGDADGEATVDDGARMHPHRARKRIRAKPPKGRKQKQESRSVAGRSGTSPESTRAPTATRKRRGLDL
;
A
#
# COMPACT_ATOMS: atom_id res chain seq x y z
N MET A 1 -40.45 21.95 -4.84
CA MET A 1 -39.65 21.76 -3.60
C MET A 1 -40.46 21.85 -2.28
N ALA A 2 -41.72 22.28 -2.25
CA ALA A 2 -42.40 22.62 -0.99
C ALA A 2 -42.81 21.44 -0.06
N ASP A 3 -43.11 20.24 -0.58
CA ASP A 3 -43.82 19.19 0.17
C ASP A 3 -42.92 18.21 0.99
N GLY A 4 -41.65 18.55 1.25
CA GLY A 4 -40.79 17.97 2.31
C GLY A 4 -40.46 16.45 2.33
N ARG A 5 -41.18 15.58 1.61
CA ARG A 5 -41.21 14.11 1.82
C ARG A 5 -40.19 13.30 1.04
N ASN A 6 -39.64 13.83 -0.06
CA ASN A 6 -38.78 13.04 -0.96
C ASN A 6 -37.29 13.11 -0.57
N LYS A 7 -36.84 12.09 0.17
CA LYS A 7 -35.44 11.93 0.63
C LYS A 7 -34.42 11.72 -0.49
N PHE A 8 -34.83 11.26 -1.68
CA PHE A 8 -33.91 11.05 -2.80
C PHE A 8 -33.50 12.39 -3.41
N LEU A 9 -34.47 13.26 -3.71
CA LEU A 9 -34.20 14.63 -4.18
C LEU A 9 -33.39 15.43 -3.15
N GLN A 10 -33.66 15.28 -1.84
CA GLN A 10 -32.84 15.90 -0.79
C GLN A 10 -31.37 15.43 -0.83
N LYS A 11 -31.11 14.14 -1.08
CA LYS A 11 -29.73 13.64 -1.25
C LYS A 11 -29.07 14.20 -2.50
N ALA A 12 -29.73 14.17 -3.65
CA ALA A 12 -29.21 14.72 -4.90
C ALA A 12 -28.85 16.21 -4.75
N PHE A 13 -29.75 17.01 -4.17
CA PHE A 13 -29.53 18.44 -3.92
C PHE A 13 -28.38 18.70 -2.91
N CYS A 14 -28.20 17.81 -1.92
CA CYS A 14 -27.09 17.89 -0.96
C CYS A 14 -25.73 17.56 -1.60
N HIS A 15 -25.68 16.66 -2.59
CA HIS A 15 -24.47 16.42 -3.40
C HIS A 15 -24.19 17.60 -4.34
N LEU A 16 -25.21 18.16 -5.00
CA LEU A 16 -25.07 19.36 -5.84
C LEU A 16 -24.53 20.57 -5.04
N LYS A 17 -25.07 20.82 -3.84
CA LYS A 17 -24.55 21.89 -2.96
C LYS A 17 -23.11 21.67 -2.47
N LYS A 18 -22.62 20.42 -2.44
CA LYS A 18 -21.20 20.15 -2.19
C LYS A 18 -20.33 20.46 -3.41
N ALA A 19 -20.85 20.31 -4.63
CA ALA A 19 -20.14 20.72 -5.85
C ALA A 19 -19.99 22.25 -5.92
N GLU A 20 -21.05 23.03 -5.66
CA GLU A 20 -20.99 24.51 -5.62
C GLU A 20 -19.88 25.04 -4.70
N SER A 21 -19.61 24.34 -3.58
CA SER A 21 -18.57 24.75 -2.62
C SER A 21 -17.12 24.62 -3.12
N ARG A 22 -16.91 24.11 -4.34
CA ARG A 22 -15.58 23.93 -4.97
C ARG A 22 -15.23 24.97 -6.03
N HIS A 23 -15.83 26.17 -5.98
CA HIS A 23 -15.45 27.32 -6.83
C HIS A 23 -15.58 27.14 -8.36
N GLU A 24 -16.30 26.12 -8.82
CA GLU A 24 -16.67 25.99 -10.23
C GLU A 24 -17.99 26.75 -10.49
N SER A 25 -17.94 27.85 -11.23
CA SER A 25 -19.10 28.69 -11.55
C SER A 25 -20.04 28.02 -12.55
N LYS A 26 -20.90 27.13 -12.07
CA LYS A 26 -21.84 26.32 -12.87
C LYS A 26 -23.28 26.79 -12.68
N VAL A 27 -23.92 27.21 -13.77
CA VAL A 27 -25.32 27.65 -13.79
C VAL A 27 -26.25 26.46 -14.04
N PHE A 28 -26.96 26.02 -13.00
CA PHE A 28 -27.91 24.91 -13.09
C PHE A 28 -29.36 25.42 -13.20
N GLU A 29 -29.90 25.49 -14.42
CA GLU A 29 -31.32 25.83 -14.62
C GLU A 29 -32.20 24.57 -14.70
N VAL A 30 -33.11 24.39 -13.75
CA VAL A 30 -34.08 23.28 -13.72
C VAL A 30 -35.44 23.77 -14.22
N ARG A 31 -35.88 23.28 -15.38
CA ARG A 31 -37.21 23.53 -15.96
C ARG A 31 -38.07 22.27 -15.88
N THR A 32 -39.28 22.39 -15.34
CA THR A 32 -40.30 21.33 -15.33
C THR A 32 -41.21 21.46 -16.55
N VAL A 33 -41.45 20.36 -17.27
CA VAL A 33 -42.29 20.32 -18.47
C VAL A 33 -43.63 19.64 -18.15
N ASP A 34 -44.68 20.47 -18.06
CA ASP A 34 -46.12 20.14 -17.93
C ASP A 34 -46.56 19.12 -16.84
N ASP A 35 -47.18 19.62 -15.76
CA ASP A 35 -47.80 18.83 -14.67
C ASP A 35 -48.89 17.83 -15.13
N ARG A 36 -49.33 17.87 -16.40
CA ARG A 36 -50.32 16.96 -16.98
C ARG A 36 -49.75 15.61 -17.42
N VAL A 37 -48.42 15.47 -17.47
CA VAL A 37 -47.75 14.21 -17.80
C VAL A 37 -47.12 13.63 -16.52
N ASP A 38 -47.23 12.32 -16.30
CA ASP A 38 -46.63 11.64 -15.14
C ASP A 38 -45.11 11.42 -15.28
N GLN A 39 -44.40 12.42 -15.83
CA GLN A 39 -42.95 12.43 -16.06
C GLN A 39 -42.33 13.75 -15.61
N TRP A 40 -41.10 13.68 -15.11
CA TRP A 40 -40.29 14.83 -14.72
C TRP A 40 -39.04 14.84 -15.59
N GLU A 41 -38.89 15.87 -16.41
CA GLU A 41 -37.62 16.14 -17.10
C GLU A 41 -36.72 16.99 -16.20
N VAL A 42 -35.44 16.63 -16.13
CA VAL A 42 -34.38 17.41 -15.50
C VAL A 42 -33.21 17.49 -16.46
N THR A 43 -33.12 18.61 -17.16
CA THR A 43 -32.00 18.95 -18.04
C THR A 43 -30.91 19.64 -17.21
N PHE A 44 -29.67 19.18 -17.36
CA PHE A 44 -28.48 19.86 -16.86
C PHE A 44 -27.70 20.42 -18.05
N PHE A 45 -27.41 21.71 -17.98
CA PHE A 45 -26.47 22.37 -18.88
C PHE A 45 -25.08 22.28 -18.25
N TYR A 46 -24.13 21.71 -18.98
CA TYR A 46 -22.73 21.65 -18.58
C TYR A 46 -21.90 22.57 -19.49
N HIS A 47 -21.23 23.54 -18.89
CA HIS A 47 -20.38 24.53 -19.55
C HIS A 47 -18.92 24.21 -19.20
N ASP A 48 -18.07 24.14 -20.22
CA ASP A 48 -16.66 23.78 -20.06
C ASP A 48 -15.80 24.65 -21.00
N GLU A 49 -14.83 25.37 -20.44
CA GLU A 49 -13.98 26.30 -21.23
C GLU A 49 -13.11 25.55 -22.26
N GLU A 50 -12.82 24.26 -22.05
CA GLU A 50 -12.05 23.48 -23.03
C GLU A 50 -12.92 23.00 -24.19
N ALA A 51 -14.22 22.77 -23.97
CA ALA A 51 -15.17 22.43 -25.03
C ALA A 51 -15.52 23.65 -25.90
N GLU A 52 -15.68 24.82 -25.29
CA GLU A 52 -15.93 26.09 -25.99
C GLU A 52 -14.74 26.47 -26.88
N ARG A 53 -13.49 26.32 -26.39
CA ARG A 53 -12.27 26.47 -27.19
C ARG A 53 -12.13 25.44 -28.33
N ALA A 54 -12.82 24.31 -28.24
CA ALA A 54 -12.90 23.30 -29.29
C ALA A 54 -14.10 23.50 -30.25
N GLY A 55 -14.88 24.59 -30.10
CA GLY A 55 -15.99 24.94 -30.98
C GLY A 55 -17.31 24.21 -30.68
N PHE A 56 -17.51 23.73 -29.45
CA PHE A 56 -18.78 23.15 -29.01
C PHE A 56 -19.51 24.11 -28.06
N ASP A 57 -20.64 24.67 -28.50
CA ASP A 57 -21.35 25.72 -27.75
C ASP A 57 -21.89 25.26 -26.39
N GLN A 58 -22.46 24.04 -26.28
CA GLN A 58 -23.03 23.50 -25.03
C GLN A 58 -22.98 21.97 -24.98
N VAL A 59 -22.78 21.40 -23.78
CA VAL A 59 -22.99 19.96 -23.50
C VAL A 59 -24.31 19.78 -22.73
N LEU A 60 -25.26 19.08 -23.33
CA LEU A 60 -26.59 18.83 -22.77
C LEU A 60 -26.66 17.43 -22.12
N LEU A 61 -27.02 17.37 -20.84
CA LEU A 61 -27.28 16.11 -20.13
C LEU A 61 -28.75 16.09 -19.68
N LEU A 62 -29.57 15.25 -20.31
CA LEU A 62 -31.02 15.23 -20.12
C LEU A 62 -31.45 13.94 -19.41
N PHE A 63 -32.12 14.05 -18.27
CA PHE A 63 -32.63 12.93 -17.49
C PHE A 63 -34.16 12.98 -17.40
N GLN A 64 -34.83 11.89 -17.79
CA GLN A 64 -36.28 11.72 -17.65
C GLN A 64 -36.58 10.76 -16.49
N PHE A 65 -37.52 11.13 -15.62
CA PHE A 65 -37.98 10.30 -14.50
C PHE A 65 -39.49 10.07 -14.60
N CYS A 66 -39.94 8.81 -14.53
CA CYS A 66 -41.37 8.47 -14.61
C CYS A 66 -41.97 8.25 -13.21
N LYS A 67 -43.14 8.83 -12.94
CA LYS A 67 -43.77 8.87 -11.61
C LYS A 67 -44.33 7.51 -11.17
N SER A 68 -44.58 6.61 -12.13
CA SER A 68 -45.09 5.25 -11.91
C SER A 68 -44.13 4.34 -11.14
N ASP A 69 -42.82 4.55 -11.30
CA ASP A 69 -41.83 3.51 -11.00
C ASP A 69 -41.41 3.51 -9.52
N MET A 70 -42.05 4.34 -8.69
CA MET A 70 -41.81 4.43 -7.24
C MET A 70 -42.80 3.60 -6.39
N GLN A 71 -43.73 2.83 -7.00
CA GLN A 71 -44.70 2.01 -6.26
C GLN A 71 -45.03 0.67 -6.96
N ILE A 72 -44.32 -0.42 -6.62
CA ILE A 72 -44.83 -1.82 -6.45
C ILE A 72 -43.66 -2.80 -6.16
N PRO A 73 -43.82 -3.80 -5.26
CA PRO A 73 -42.79 -4.81 -4.92
C PRO A 73 -42.81 -6.07 -5.85
N PRO A 74 -41.86 -7.03 -5.72
CA PRO A 74 -41.29 -7.70 -6.91
C PRO A 74 -42.03 -8.95 -7.42
N LYS A 75 -42.06 -9.11 -8.75
CA LYS A 75 -42.19 -10.40 -9.47
C LYS A 75 -41.59 -10.30 -10.88
N VAL A 76 -41.18 -11.45 -11.42
CA VAL A 76 -40.36 -11.56 -12.65
C VAL A 76 -41.22 -11.53 -13.92
N SER A 77 -40.76 -10.79 -14.95
CA SER A 77 -41.07 -11.00 -16.36
C SER A 77 -39.90 -10.52 -17.23
N VAL A 78 -39.44 -11.34 -18.18
CA VAL A 78 -38.36 -10.99 -19.12
C VAL A 78 -38.94 -10.55 -20.45
N VAL A 79 -38.57 -9.36 -20.93
CA VAL A 79 -38.80 -8.91 -22.31
C VAL A 79 -37.57 -8.13 -22.80
N ARG A 80 -36.93 -8.60 -23.88
CA ARG A 80 -35.77 -7.95 -24.52
C ARG A 80 -36.22 -6.85 -25.49
N PRO A 81 -35.63 -5.65 -25.46
CA PRO A 81 -35.63 -4.69 -26.57
C PRO A 81 -34.38 -4.87 -27.46
N ARG A 82 -34.42 -4.32 -28.69
CA ARG A 82 -33.25 -4.12 -29.57
C ARG A 82 -32.85 -2.65 -29.53
N ILE A 83 -31.56 -2.35 -29.68
CA ILE A 83 -31.05 -1.03 -30.05
C ILE A 83 -30.88 -0.99 -31.58
N THR A 84 -31.15 0.16 -32.20
CA THR A 84 -31.00 0.38 -33.66
C THR A 84 -30.45 1.77 -33.95
N GLY A 85 -29.12 1.91 -33.90
CA GLY A 85 -28.37 3.04 -34.46
C GLY A 85 -28.34 4.33 -33.65
N ILE A 86 -27.21 5.03 -33.74
CA ILE A 86 -27.05 6.45 -33.37
C ILE A 86 -26.48 7.16 -34.60
N GLY A 87 -26.94 8.38 -34.87
CA GLY A 87 -26.43 9.22 -35.96
C GLY A 87 -26.67 10.70 -35.65
N LEU A 88 -25.70 11.54 -35.98
CA LEU A 88 -25.73 12.99 -35.73
C LEU A 88 -25.94 13.75 -37.04
N PHE A 89 -26.98 14.60 -37.11
CA PHE A 89 -26.87 16.03 -37.46
C PHE A 89 -28.25 16.73 -37.51
N GLY A 90 -28.26 18.01 -37.08
CA GLY A 90 -29.09 19.08 -37.63
C GLY A 90 -30.62 18.92 -37.68
N GLY A 91 -31.32 19.43 -36.66
CA GLY A 91 -32.75 19.77 -36.73
C GLY A 91 -33.64 19.02 -35.72
N ALA A 92 -34.66 19.70 -35.21
CA ALA A 92 -35.59 19.13 -34.23
C ALA A 92 -36.69 18.30 -34.93
N LEU A 93 -36.90 17.06 -34.49
CA LEU A 93 -38.04 16.22 -34.85
C LEU A 93 -38.42 15.26 -33.71
N CYS A 94 -39.67 14.78 -33.74
CA CYS A 94 -40.34 14.16 -32.59
C CYS A 94 -40.18 12.61 -32.53
N PHE A 95 -40.38 12.05 -31.34
CA PHE A 95 -40.29 10.62 -31.00
C PHE A 95 -41.10 9.65 -31.89
N ASP A 96 -40.62 8.41 -32.00
CA ASP A 96 -41.48 7.24 -31.73
C ASP A 96 -40.75 6.23 -30.81
N ARG A 97 -41.47 5.20 -30.35
CA ARG A 97 -41.30 4.57 -29.03
C ARG A 97 -40.68 3.18 -29.07
N LYS A 98 -39.69 2.92 -28.21
CA LYS A 98 -39.67 1.76 -27.27
C LYS A 98 -38.61 1.93 -26.17
N LYS A 99 -38.83 1.25 -25.04
CA LYS A 99 -38.09 1.41 -23.78
C LYS A 99 -36.85 0.51 -23.69
N MET A 100 -35.82 0.97 -22.98
CA MET A 100 -34.97 0.13 -22.13
C MET A 100 -34.51 0.93 -20.91
N TRP A 101 -34.29 0.26 -19.77
CA TRP A 101 -33.86 0.87 -18.49
C TRP A 101 -32.75 0.00 -17.90
N VAL A 102 -31.79 0.61 -17.21
CA VAL A 102 -30.68 -0.09 -16.52
C VAL A 102 -30.56 0.44 -15.10
N GLU A 103 -30.65 -0.44 -14.10
CA GLU A 103 -30.38 -0.09 -12.70
C GLU A 103 -28.88 -0.21 -12.41
N TYR A 104 -28.25 0.89 -11.99
CA TYR A 104 -26.96 0.86 -11.28
C TYR A 104 -27.11 1.45 -9.89
N HIS A 105 -26.73 0.68 -8.88
CA HIS A 105 -26.30 1.19 -7.58
C HIS A 105 -24.78 1.08 -7.49
N THR A 106 -24.13 2.12 -6.94
CA THR A 106 -22.66 2.23 -6.69
C THR A 106 -21.79 1.89 -7.91
N ASP A 107 -21.43 2.81 -8.83
CA ASP A 107 -20.76 4.09 -8.57
C ASP A 107 -20.91 5.11 -9.71
N MET A 108 -21.36 6.34 -9.39
CA MET A 108 -21.45 7.44 -10.37
C MET A 108 -20.08 8.00 -10.77
N GLU A 109 -19.08 7.97 -9.88
CA GLU A 109 -17.75 8.51 -10.19
C GLU A 109 -17.01 7.63 -11.21
N ALA A 110 -17.16 6.31 -11.14
CA ALA A 110 -16.61 5.38 -12.15
C ALA A 110 -17.27 5.58 -13.53
N PHE A 111 -18.59 5.77 -13.58
CA PHE A 111 -19.32 6.04 -14.82
C PHE A 111 -18.89 7.37 -15.46
N LEU A 112 -18.80 8.45 -14.68
CA LEU A 112 -18.35 9.76 -15.15
C LEU A 112 -16.87 9.75 -15.56
N LEU A 113 -16.00 9.01 -14.86
CA LEU A 113 -14.60 8.84 -15.23
C LEU A 113 -14.46 8.10 -16.57
N THR A 114 -15.25 7.06 -16.81
CA THR A 114 -15.29 6.33 -18.09
C THR A 114 -15.71 7.24 -19.25
N ILE A 115 -16.77 8.05 -19.07
CA ILE A 115 -17.20 9.04 -20.07
C ILE A 115 -16.08 10.07 -20.34
N ARG A 116 -15.43 10.58 -19.28
CA ARG A 116 -14.36 11.59 -19.41
C ARG A 116 -13.14 11.03 -20.15
N LEU A 117 -12.74 9.79 -19.86
CA LEU A 117 -11.67 9.10 -20.58
C LEU A 117 -12.01 8.83 -22.05
N HIS A 118 -13.27 8.44 -22.34
CA HIS A 118 -13.71 8.19 -23.71
C HIS A 118 -13.75 9.47 -24.56
N LEU A 119 -14.18 10.61 -23.98
CA LEU A 119 -14.12 11.92 -24.63
C LEU A 119 -12.67 12.36 -24.90
N ILE A 120 -11.76 12.22 -23.94
CA ILE A 120 -10.33 12.55 -24.12
C ILE A 120 -9.72 11.71 -25.27
N TYR A 121 -10.05 10.42 -25.36
CA TYR A 121 -9.57 9.54 -26.44
C TYR A 121 -10.09 9.98 -27.82
N GLN A 122 -11.39 10.30 -27.94
CA GLN A 122 -12.01 10.84 -29.15
C GLN A 122 -11.39 12.19 -29.58
N MET A 123 -10.97 13.04 -28.62
CA MET A 123 -10.29 14.30 -28.90
C MET A 123 -8.85 14.10 -29.40
N GLN A 124 -8.10 13.16 -28.82
CA GLN A 124 -6.73 12.86 -29.27
C GLN A 124 -6.69 12.28 -30.69
N ALA A 125 -7.62 11.38 -31.02
CA ALA A 125 -7.71 10.75 -32.35
C ALA A 125 -7.98 11.75 -33.51
N ARG A 126 -8.41 12.99 -33.21
CA ARG A 126 -8.66 14.05 -34.21
C ARG A 126 -7.50 15.05 -34.39
N LEU A 127 -6.40 14.88 -33.65
CA LEU A 127 -5.25 15.80 -33.69
C LEU A 127 -4.04 15.25 -34.47
N GLU A 128 -4.06 13.98 -34.89
CA GLU A 128 -2.91 13.30 -35.51
C GLU A 128 -2.93 13.24 -37.06
N ASP A 129 -3.91 13.87 -37.72
CA ASP A 129 -3.93 14.03 -39.19
C ASP A 129 -3.52 15.47 -39.56
N PRO A 130 -2.36 15.66 -40.22
CA PRO A 130 -2.48 16.16 -41.59
C PRO A 130 -1.45 15.61 -42.61
N CYS A 131 -1.92 15.50 -43.86
CA CYS A 131 -1.16 15.56 -45.11
C CYS A 131 -0.14 14.45 -45.42
N SER A 132 -0.58 13.48 -46.23
CA SER A 132 0.28 12.63 -47.06
C SER A 132 0.73 13.34 -48.36
N THR A 133 2.01 13.22 -48.75
CA THR A 133 2.47 13.18 -50.17
C THR A 133 3.98 12.88 -50.33
N ALA A 134 4.36 12.33 -51.50
CA ALA A 134 5.70 12.39 -52.12
C ALA A 134 6.93 11.61 -51.54
N SER A 135 6.96 10.30 -51.81
CA SER A 135 8.02 9.58 -52.55
C SER A 135 9.55 9.67 -52.24
N SER A 136 10.12 8.50 -51.86
CA SER A 136 11.22 7.76 -52.56
C SER A 136 12.71 7.77 -52.10
N ASN A 137 13.30 6.56 -52.22
CA ASN A 137 14.69 6.21 -52.60
C ASN A 137 15.92 6.29 -51.64
N SER A 138 16.15 5.15 -50.96
CA SER A 138 17.29 4.21 -51.17
C SER A 138 18.72 4.40 -50.62
N THR A 139 19.31 3.23 -50.30
CA THR A 139 20.75 2.83 -50.26
C THR A 139 21.65 3.14 -49.05
N SER A 140 22.65 2.26 -48.89
CA SER A 140 23.43 1.95 -47.68
C SER A 140 24.95 2.06 -47.89
N SER A 141 25.74 2.24 -46.82
CA SER A 141 27.00 1.49 -46.57
C SER A 141 27.70 1.93 -45.25
N SER A 142 28.80 1.27 -44.87
CA SER A 142 29.29 1.23 -43.47
C SER A 142 30.81 0.97 -43.30
N SER A 143 31.44 1.64 -42.33
CA SER A 143 32.70 1.25 -41.62
C SER A 143 32.96 2.28 -40.48
N SER A 144 33.18 1.94 -39.20
CA SER A 144 34.28 1.22 -38.51
C SER A 144 35.65 1.91 -38.64
N SER A 145 36.43 2.21 -37.59
CA SER A 145 36.31 2.11 -36.11
C SER A 145 37.37 3.11 -35.50
N SER A 146 37.83 3.18 -34.25
CA SER A 146 37.77 2.44 -32.96
C SER A 146 38.31 3.39 -31.84
N SER A 147 38.49 3.05 -30.55
CA SER A 147 37.57 2.50 -29.53
C SER A 147 38.19 2.67 -28.12
N SER A 148 37.47 3.15 -27.11
CA SER A 148 37.91 3.13 -25.68
C SER A 148 36.71 3.08 -24.71
N SER A 149 36.92 2.64 -23.47
CA SER A 149 35.86 2.11 -22.59
C SER A 149 35.31 3.08 -21.55
N SER A 150 33.98 3.21 -21.48
CA SER A 150 33.24 3.70 -20.31
C SER A 150 31.96 2.88 -20.11
N LEU A 151 31.52 2.71 -18.86
CA LEU A 151 30.34 1.92 -18.51
C LEU A 151 29.07 2.79 -18.47
N PHE A 152 28.60 3.16 -19.66
CA PHE A 152 27.22 3.58 -19.93
C PHE A 152 26.61 2.60 -20.93
N ASP A 153 25.37 2.17 -20.71
CA ASP A 153 24.65 1.28 -21.65
C ASP A 153 23.27 1.89 -22.00
N PRO A 154 23.11 2.55 -23.16
CA PRO A 154 21.90 3.29 -23.52
C PRO A 154 20.98 2.50 -24.47
N MET A 155 19.99 1.79 -23.93
CA MET A 155 19.00 1.02 -24.74
C MET A 155 17.56 1.57 -24.66
N VAL A 156 17.33 2.77 -25.20
CA VAL A 156 15.97 3.26 -25.56
C VAL A 156 15.99 4.11 -26.84
N ALA A 157 16.59 3.61 -27.94
CA ALA A 157 16.77 4.40 -29.18
C ALA A 157 16.61 3.64 -30.51
N SER A 158 16.20 2.37 -30.52
CA SER A 158 15.92 1.66 -31.79
C SER A 158 14.96 0.47 -31.59
N TYR A 159 13.65 0.73 -31.68
CA TYR A 159 12.63 -0.32 -31.80
C TYR A 159 11.69 -0.03 -32.95
N SER A 160 11.53 -1.02 -33.84
CA SER A 160 10.52 -1.03 -34.89
C SER A 160 9.10 -0.93 -34.31
N PRO A 161 8.09 -0.59 -35.12
CA PRO A 161 6.68 -0.59 -34.67
C PRO A 161 6.24 -1.94 -34.08
N GLN A 162 6.72 -3.06 -34.63
CA GLN A 162 6.40 -4.41 -34.14
C GLN A 162 7.06 -4.72 -32.79
N GLU A 163 8.28 -4.25 -32.53
CA GLU A 163 8.93 -4.43 -31.22
C GLU A 163 8.28 -3.57 -30.14
N ARG A 164 7.84 -2.35 -30.47
CA ARG A 164 7.01 -1.53 -29.58
C ARG A 164 5.67 -2.19 -29.26
N ALA A 165 4.99 -2.79 -30.26
CA ALA A 165 3.78 -3.58 -30.03
C ALA A 165 4.04 -4.80 -29.14
N ASN A 166 5.17 -5.51 -29.31
CA ASN A 166 5.54 -6.64 -28.48
C ASN A 166 5.87 -6.25 -27.02
N GLY A 167 6.53 -5.11 -26.81
CA GLY A 167 6.74 -4.54 -25.47
C GLY A 167 5.42 -4.19 -24.77
N PHE A 168 4.48 -3.59 -25.50
CA PHE A 168 3.14 -3.26 -24.97
C PHE A 168 2.35 -4.53 -24.62
N ASN A 169 2.37 -5.55 -25.49
CA ASN A 169 1.76 -6.85 -25.23
C ASN A 169 2.36 -7.60 -24.02
N HIS A 170 3.62 -7.33 -23.64
CA HIS A 170 4.19 -7.93 -22.43
C HIS A 170 3.63 -7.31 -21.14
N ILE A 171 3.30 -6.02 -21.16
CA ILE A 171 2.70 -5.29 -20.03
C ILE A 171 1.24 -5.73 -19.81
N MET A 172 0.47 -5.91 -20.89
CA MET A 172 -0.93 -6.38 -20.81
C MET A 172 -1.05 -7.83 -20.30
N ARG A 173 -0.05 -8.67 -20.55
CA ARG A 173 -0.10 -10.12 -20.24
C ARG A 173 0.02 -10.49 -18.77
N THR A 174 0.27 -9.55 -17.86
CA THR A 174 0.31 -9.84 -16.42
C THR A 174 -1.01 -9.55 -15.71
N HIS A 175 -1.85 -8.65 -16.22
CA HIS A 175 -3.20 -8.32 -15.70
C HIS A 175 -4.18 -8.05 -16.85
N TRP A 176 -5.01 -9.06 -17.17
CA TRP A 176 -6.16 -9.05 -18.10
C TRP A 176 -5.86 -8.74 -19.59
N ASP A 177 -6.04 -9.76 -20.45
CA ASP A 177 -5.88 -9.69 -21.90
C ASP A 177 -6.97 -8.82 -22.58
N TRP A 178 -6.75 -7.50 -22.63
CA TRP A 178 -7.45 -6.64 -23.59
C TRP A 178 -6.69 -6.59 -24.92
N LYS A 179 -7.09 -7.43 -25.87
CA LYS A 179 -6.88 -7.12 -27.28
C LYS A 179 -7.61 -5.82 -27.61
N LEU A 180 -6.86 -4.82 -28.10
CA LEU A 180 -7.47 -3.76 -28.90
C LEU A 180 -8.23 -4.43 -30.05
N VAL A 181 -9.48 -4.00 -30.20
CA VAL A 181 -10.39 -4.33 -31.29
C VAL A 181 -11.08 -3.02 -31.60
N ASP A 182 -11.22 -2.68 -32.89
CA ASP A 182 -11.84 -1.44 -33.31
C ASP A 182 -13.23 -1.30 -32.67
N ILE A 183 -13.46 -0.15 -32.04
CA ILE A 183 -14.71 0.11 -31.32
C ILE A 183 -15.76 0.46 -32.37
N ALA A 184 -16.66 -0.50 -32.65
CA ALA A 184 -17.89 -0.19 -33.38
C ALA A 184 -18.73 0.79 -32.57
N ASP A 185 -19.30 1.81 -33.24
CA ASP A 185 -20.01 2.95 -32.63
C ASP A 185 -21.31 2.61 -31.87
N ASP A 186 -21.65 1.33 -31.70
CA ASP A 186 -22.87 0.84 -31.05
C ASP A 186 -22.66 0.20 -29.66
N GLY A 187 -21.41 0.05 -29.21
CA GLY A 187 -21.07 -0.52 -27.91
C GLY A 187 -21.23 -2.05 -27.78
N SER A 188 -21.78 -2.73 -28.78
CA SER A 188 -22.07 -4.18 -28.75
C SER A 188 -20.84 -5.04 -28.48
N ALA A 189 -19.67 -4.61 -28.96
CA ALA A 189 -18.38 -5.28 -28.76
C ALA A 189 -17.89 -5.28 -27.30
N VAL A 190 -18.41 -4.39 -26.44
CA VAL A 190 -18.13 -4.39 -25.00
C VAL A 190 -19.08 -5.33 -24.26
N GLU A 191 -20.37 -5.31 -24.61
CA GLU A 191 -21.37 -6.21 -24.03
C GLU A 191 -21.05 -7.68 -24.35
N LEU A 192 -20.70 -8.00 -25.60
CA LEU A 192 -20.29 -9.35 -26.00
C LEU A 192 -19.08 -9.86 -25.22
N LYS A 193 -18.03 -9.04 -25.07
CA LYS A 193 -16.84 -9.41 -24.26
C LYS A 193 -17.18 -9.60 -22.78
N LEU A 194 -18.15 -8.84 -22.26
CA LEU A 194 -18.61 -8.99 -20.87
C LEU A 194 -19.47 -10.26 -20.69
N GLU A 195 -20.34 -10.61 -21.66
CA GLU A 195 -21.08 -11.88 -21.65
C GLU A 195 -20.13 -13.09 -21.79
N GLU A 196 -19.14 -13.02 -22.69
CA GLU A 196 -18.09 -14.04 -22.82
C GLU A 196 -17.30 -14.23 -21.52
N GLN A 197 -16.85 -13.14 -20.88
CA GLN A 197 -16.14 -13.21 -19.60
C GLN A 197 -17.03 -13.76 -18.49
N GLN A 198 -18.31 -13.40 -18.44
CA GLN A 198 -19.25 -13.98 -17.47
C GLN A 198 -19.48 -15.47 -17.70
N GLU A 199 -19.53 -15.93 -18.96
CA GLU A 199 -19.67 -17.35 -19.28
C GLU A 199 -18.40 -18.15 -18.94
N GLN A 200 -17.21 -17.61 -19.23
CA GLN A 200 -15.94 -18.18 -18.77
C GLN A 200 -15.88 -18.27 -17.23
N ASN A 201 -16.32 -17.23 -16.51
CA ASN A 201 -16.36 -17.24 -15.04
C ASN A 201 -17.33 -18.29 -14.48
N LYS A 202 -18.47 -18.55 -15.14
CA LYS A 202 -19.38 -19.66 -14.77
C LYS A 202 -18.68 -21.01 -14.95
N GLN A 203 -18.10 -21.24 -16.14
CA GLN A 203 -17.40 -22.50 -16.45
C GLN A 203 -16.24 -22.76 -15.49
N GLU A 204 -15.47 -21.75 -15.11
CA GLU A 204 -14.41 -21.89 -14.12
C GLU A 204 -14.96 -22.13 -12.72
N ALA A 205 -16.02 -21.43 -12.29
CA ALA A 205 -16.68 -21.72 -11.02
C ALA A 205 -17.21 -23.16 -10.93
N ASP A 206 -17.73 -23.70 -12.04
CA ASP A 206 -18.16 -25.10 -12.12
C ASP A 206 -16.97 -26.07 -12.09
N ARG A 207 -15.83 -25.75 -12.71
CA ARG A 207 -14.58 -26.53 -12.55
C ARG A 207 -14.10 -26.52 -11.09
N MET A 208 -14.08 -25.36 -10.45
CA MET A 208 -13.68 -25.22 -9.04
C MET A 208 -14.65 -25.94 -8.08
N LEU A 209 -15.97 -25.92 -8.36
CA LEU A 209 -16.97 -26.70 -7.64
C LEU A 209 -16.64 -28.21 -7.66
N HIS A 210 -16.30 -28.76 -8.83
CA HIS A 210 -15.92 -30.17 -8.95
C HIS A 210 -14.62 -30.48 -8.20
N HIS A 211 -13.62 -29.59 -8.24
CA HIS A 211 -12.36 -29.76 -7.52
C HIS A 211 -12.55 -29.71 -5.99
N ALA A 212 -13.33 -28.74 -5.49
CA ALA A 212 -13.69 -28.63 -4.08
C ALA A 212 -14.50 -29.84 -3.58
N MET A 213 -15.40 -30.36 -4.41
CA MET A 213 -16.07 -31.64 -4.15
C MET A 213 -15.10 -32.82 -4.09
N GLY A 214 -14.05 -32.85 -4.91
CA GLY A 214 -12.95 -33.83 -4.81
C GLY A 214 -12.26 -33.80 -3.44
N HIS A 215 -11.84 -32.62 -2.98
CA HIS A 215 -11.27 -32.45 -1.64
C HIS A 215 -12.23 -32.89 -0.52
N LEU A 216 -13.53 -32.59 -0.66
CA LEU A 216 -14.55 -32.96 0.32
C LEU A 216 -14.75 -34.48 0.43
N HIS A 217 -14.67 -35.23 -0.67
CA HIS A 217 -14.67 -36.70 -0.64
C HIS A 217 -13.41 -37.24 0.04
N ASN A 218 -12.25 -36.64 -0.24
CA ASN A 218 -10.96 -36.97 0.37
C ASN A 218 -10.82 -36.46 1.84
N LYS A 219 -11.90 -35.94 2.43
CA LYS A 219 -11.96 -35.36 3.79
C LYS A 219 -11.02 -34.17 4.05
N ASN A 220 -10.39 -33.59 3.02
CA ASN A 220 -9.64 -32.34 3.17
C ASN A 220 -10.62 -31.17 3.23
N LEU A 221 -11.06 -30.82 4.45
CA LEU A 221 -12.08 -29.81 4.67
C LEU A 221 -11.58 -28.38 4.43
N SER A 222 -10.28 -28.10 4.67
CA SER A 222 -9.67 -26.79 4.40
C SER A 222 -9.68 -26.48 2.90
N SER A 223 -9.09 -27.34 2.06
CA SER A 223 -9.05 -27.11 0.61
C SER A 223 -10.45 -27.19 -0.04
N ALA A 224 -11.40 -27.91 0.56
CA ALA A 224 -12.80 -27.86 0.14
C ALA A 224 -13.46 -26.50 0.45
N LEU A 225 -13.31 -25.96 1.66
CA LEU A 225 -13.80 -24.62 2.01
C LEU A 225 -13.18 -23.53 1.13
N GLN A 226 -11.88 -23.61 0.88
CA GLN A 226 -11.18 -22.68 0.00
C GLN A 226 -11.73 -22.75 -1.43
N GLY A 227 -11.76 -23.92 -2.05
CA GLY A 227 -12.26 -24.07 -3.44
C GLY A 227 -13.73 -23.68 -3.63
N PHE A 228 -14.62 -23.96 -2.67
CA PHE A 228 -16.00 -23.46 -2.72
C PHE A 228 -16.06 -21.93 -2.62
N THR A 229 -15.16 -21.31 -1.85
CA THR A 229 -15.13 -19.85 -1.65
C THR A 229 -14.55 -19.12 -2.86
N GLU A 230 -13.52 -19.67 -3.49
CA GLU A 230 -12.95 -19.15 -4.74
C GLU A 230 -13.96 -19.24 -5.89
N ALA A 231 -14.65 -20.39 -6.03
CA ALA A 231 -15.77 -20.54 -6.97
C ALA A 231 -16.90 -19.52 -6.74
N MET A 232 -17.17 -19.13 -5.48
CA MET A 232 -18.17 -18.11 -5.14
C MET A 232 -17.74 -16.69 -5.52
N TYR A 233 -16.44 -16.39 -5.63
CA TYR A 233 -15.98 -15.10 -6.18
C TYR A 233 -16.12 -15.04 -7.70
N LEU A 234 -16.06 -16.18 -8.40
CA LEU A 234 -16.27 -16.27 -9.84
C LEU A 234 -17.77 -16.29 -10.21
N ASN A 235 -18.58 -17.09 -9.51
CA ASN A 235 -20.03 -17.21 -9.74
C ASN A 235 -20.81 -17.24 -8.42
N GLY A 236 -20.95 -16.07 -7.78
CA GLY A 236 -21.76 -15.89 -6.59
C GLY A 236 -23.27 -16.11 -6.77
N ASN A 237 -23.75 -16.53 -7.95
CA ASN A 237 -25.17 -16.84 -8.19
C ASN A 237 -25.48 -18.34 -8.14
N LEU A 238 -24.48 -19.22 -8.13
CA LEU A 238 -24.67 -20.66 -8.06
C LEU A 238 -25.07 -21.11 -6.65
N GLY A 239 -26.38 -21.33 -6.45
CA GLY A 239 -26.95 -21.72 -5.14
C GLY A 239 -26.39 -23.03 -4.55
N GLU A 240 -25.80 -23.90 -5.38
CA GLU A 240 -25.14 -25.12 -4.93
C GLU A 240 -23.88 -24.83 -4.08
N LEU A 241 -23.06 -23.83 -4.43
CA LEU A 241 -21.83 -23.53 -3.70
C LEU A 241 -22.10 -23.22 -2.22
N TYR A 242 -23.09 -22.37 -1.96
CA TYR A 242 -23.59 -22.06 -0.62
C TYR A 242 -24.06 -23.31 0.12
N TYR A 243 -24.81 -24.20 -0.54
CA TYR A 243 -25.27 -25.45 0.07
C TYR A 243 -24.09 -26.38 0.40
N ARG A 244 -23.16 -26.62 -0.53
CA ARG A 244 -22.00 -27.48 -0.31
C ARG A 244 -21.11 -26.95 0.80
N ARG A 245 -20.75 -25.65 0.78
CA ARG A 245 -19.93 -25.01 1.82
C ARG A 245 -20.61 -25.06 3.19
N ALA A 246 -21.93 -24.84 3.26
CA ALA A 246 -22.69 -25.02 4.50
C ALA A 246 -22.67 -26.46 5.04
N THR A 247 -22.68 -27.50 4.20
CA THR A 247 -22.50 -28.89 4.68
C THR A 247 -21.13 -29.14 5.28
N VAL A 248 -20.08 -28.40 4.87
CA VAL A 248 -18.75 -28.46 5.49
C VAL A 248 -18.75 -27.73 6.83
N PHE A 249 -19.29 -26.51 6.90
CA PHE A 249 -19.41 -25.78 8.16
C PHE A 249 -20.25 -26.52 9.22
N LYS A 250 -21.32 -27.22 8.81
CA LYS A 250 -22.09 -28.10 9.69
C LYS A 250 -21.24 -29.27 10.24
N LYS A 251 -20.39 -29.90 9.42
CA LYS A 251 -19.46 -30.96 9.87
C LYS A 251 -18.40 -30.44 10.86
N LEU A 252 -18.08 -29.14 10.79
CA LEU A 252 -17.12 -28.45 11.65
C LEU A 252 -17.78 -27.77 12.87
N ASN A 253 -19.05 -28.08 13.18
CA ASN A 253 -19.85 -27.46 14.25
C ASN A 253 -19.99 -25.92 14.17
N ALA A 254 -19.58 -25.29 13.07
CA ALA A 254 -19.69 -23.86 12.80
C ALA A 254 -21.10 -23.52 12.30
N LEU A 255 -22.10 -23.72 13.15
CA LEU A 255 -23.51 -23.64 12.79
C LEU A 255 -23.90 -22.22 12.36
N HIS A 256 -23.27 -21.18 12.92
CA HIS A 256 -23.49 -19.80 12.48
C HIS A 256 -23.05 -19.57 11.01
N LEU A 257 -21.93 -20.14 10.56
CA LEU A 257 -21.47 -20.07 9.16
C LEU A 257 -22.36 -20.91 8.24
N ALA A 258 -22.71 -22.14 8.65
CA ALA A 258 -23.65 -22.97 7.91
C ALA A 258 -24.99 -22.24 7.69
N ARG A 259 -25.50 -21.56 8.72
CA ARG A 259 -26.70 -20.71 8.63
C ARG A 259 -26.50 -19.52 7.68
N LYS A 260 -25.40 -18.76 7.81
CA LYS A 260 -25.04 -17.62 6.93
C LYS A 260 -25.12 -18.02 5.46
N ASP A 261 -24.50 -19.14 5.11
CA ASP A 261 -24.47 -19.64 3.73
C ASP A 261 -25.85 -20.11 3.24
N LEU A 262 -26.60 -20.88 4.03
CA LEU A 262 -27.92 -21.37 3.61
C LEU A 262 -28.93 -20.22 3.44
N GLU A 263 -28.91 -19.21 4.32
CA GLU A 263 -29.73 -18.01 4.17
C GLU A 263 -29.36 -17.16 2.93
N GLN A 264 -28.12 -17.23 2.44
CA GLN A 264 -27.75 -16.64 1.16
C GLN A 264 -28.16 -17.54 -0.02
N GLY A 265 -27.94 -18.86 0.08
CA GLY A 265 -28.32 -19.84 -0.95
C GLY A 265 -29.81 -19.82 -1.30
N LEU A 266 -30.70 -19.64 -0.31
CA LEU A 266 -32.15 -19.49 -0.55
C LEU A 266 -32.53 -18.29 -1.44
N LYS A 267 -31.70 -17.24 -1.45
CA LYS A 267 -31.88 -16.02 -2.27
C LYS A 267 -31.37 -16.20 -3.71
N LYS A 268 -30.54 -17.22 -3.98
CA LYS A 268 -29.94 -17.47 -5.29
C LYS A 268 -30.89 -18.22 -6.23
N ARG A 269 -30.60 -18.18 -7.53
CA ARG A 269 -31.35 -18.86 -8.59
C ARG A 269 -30.37 -19.45 -9.61
N PRO A 270 -30.48 -20.74 -9.99
CA PRO A 270 -31.46 -21.73 -9.51
C PRO A 270 -31.30 -22.04 -8.01
N LEU A 271 -32.40 -22.44 -7.37
CA LEU A 271 -32.42 -22.84 -5.97
C LEU A 271 -31.96 -24.30 -5.86
N PHE A 272 -30.93 -24.57 -5.07
CA PHE A 272 -30.46 -25.94 -4.88
C PHE A 272 -31.44 -26.77 -4.02
N PRO A 273 -31.78 -28.01 -4.39
CA PRO A 273 -32.65 -28.87 -3.58
C PRO A 273 -32.09 -29.13 -2.17
N GLY A 274 -32.98 -29.28 -1.19
CA GLY A 274 -32.58 -29.57 0.19
C GLY A 274 -32.09 -28.38 1.02
N THR A 275 -31.72 -27.23 0.43
CA THR A 275 -31.22 -26.04 1.15
C THR A 275 -32.14 -25.59 2.29
N LYS A 276 -33.47 -25.61 2.09
CA LYS A 276 -34.45 -25.27 3.15
C LYS A 276 -34.46 -26.29 4.30
N ALA A 277 -34.44 -27.58 3.99
CA ALA A 277 -34.47 -28.64 4.99
C ALA A 277 -33.21 -28.64 5.85
N LEU A 278 -32.04 -28.43 5.23
CA LEU A 278 -30.77 -28.30 5.94
C LEU A 278 -30.72 -27.04 6.83
N LEU A 279 -31.35 -25.93 6.40
CA LEU A 279 -31.48 -24.74 7.24
C LEU A 279 -32.38 -24.99 8.45
N GLU A 280 -33.53 -25.66 8.26
CA GLU A 280 -34.43 -26.04 9.37
C GLU A 280 -33.75 -26.98 10.37
N GLU A 281 -32.87 -27.87 9.92
CA GLU A 281 -32.05 -28.73 10.78
C GLU A 281 -30.98 -27.93 11.54
N VAL A 282 -30.20 -27.08 10.85
CA VAL A 282 -29.17 -26.23 11.47
C VAL A 282 -29.78 -25.28 12.50
N LEU A 283 -30.98 -24.74 12.26
CA LEU A 283 -31.68 -23.88 13.22
C LEU A 283 -32.10 -24.63 14.50
N ARG A 284 -32.49 -25.91 14.42
CA ARG A 284 -32.76 -26.75 15.61
C ARG A 284 -31.48 -26.98 16.42
N LEU A 285 -30.41 -27.37 15.73
CA LEU A 285 -29.09 -27.58 16.35
C LEU A 285 -28.56 -26.30 17.02
N ILE A 286 -28.85 -25.10 16.51
CA ILE A 286 -28.48 -23.84 17.17
C ILE A 286 -29.25 -23.65 18.49
N VAL A 287 -30.54 -23.98 18.55
CA VAL A 287 -31.38 -23.87 19.76
C VAL A 287 -30.96 -24.88 20.84
N GLU A 288 -30.61 -26.11 20.42
CA GLU A 288 -30.10 -27.17 21.29
C GLU A 288 -28.73 -26.86 21.90
N ASN A 289 -27.93 -26.00 21.25
CA ASN A 289 -26.55 -25.68 21.63
C ASN A 289 -26.40 -24.27 22.23
N THR A 290 -27.38 -23.84 23.03
CA THR A 290 -27.47 -22.46 23.57
C THR A 290 -26.57 -22.15 24.77
N THR A 291 -25.97 -23.15 25.42
CA THR A 291 -25.11 -22.96 26.62
C THR A 291 -23.62 -23.09 26.30
N PRO A 292 -22.82 -22.02 26.46
CA PRO A 292 -21.36 -22.08 26.34
C PRO A 292 -20.72 -23.06 27.33
N ARG A 293 -19.78 -23.88 26.85
CA ARG A 293 -19.06 -24.87 27.67
C ARG A 293 -17.58 -24.48 27.79
N THR A 294 -16.94 -24.93 28.87
CA THR A 294 -15.47 -24.92 28.95
C THR A 294 -14.94 -26.30 28.58
N ILE A 295 -14.07 -26.36 27.58
CA ILE A 295 -13.37 -27.55 27.13
C ILE A 295 -11.92 -27.44 27.63
N HIS A 296 -11.45 -28.41 28.39
CA HIS A 296 -10.11 -28.40 28.97
C HIS A 296 -9.14 -29.21 28.10
N VAL A 297 -8.02 -28.60 27.69
CA VAL A 297 -6.90 -29.32 27.08
C VAL A 297 -5.80 -29.47 28.13
N SER A 298 -5.37 -30.70 28.39
CA SER A 298 -4.30 -30.98 29.35
C SER A 298 -3.73 -32.39 29.16
N ALA A 299 -2.40 -32.49 29.10
CA ALA A 299 -1.68 -33.76 29.11
C ALA A 299 -1.93 -34.58 30.40
N VAL A 300 -2.30 -33.93 31.51
CA VAL A 300 -2.58 -34.56 32.82
C VAL A 300 -4.06 -34.47 33.16
N LYS A 301 -4.65 -35.57 33.65
CA LYS A 301 -6.05 -35.61 34.09
C LYS A 301 -6.29 -34.64 35.24
N LEU A 302 -7.16 -33.65 35.02
CA LEU A 302 -7.48 -32.63 36.02
C LEU A 302 -8.40 -33.21 37.10
N ARG A 303 -8.26 -32.71 38.34
CA ARG A 303 -9.12 -33.05 39.48
C ARG A 303 -10.02 -31.85 39.81
N GLY A 304 -11.21 -32.11 40.36
CA GLY A 304 -12.17 -31.05 40.71
C GLY A 304 -12.93 -30.45 39.52
N LEU A 305 -12.77 -30.98 38.31
CA LEU A 305 -13.69 -30.71 37.21
C LEU A 305 -15.09 -31.23 37.56
N GLY A 306 -16.11 -30.42 37.27
CA GLY A 306 -17.51 -30.77 37.52
C GLY A 306 -18.02 -31.92 36.64
N PRO A 307 -19.14 -32.57 37.01
CA PRO A 307 -19.76 -33.60 36.18
C PRO A 307 -20.14 -33.03 34.80
N GLY A 308 -19.73 -33.72 33.74
CA GLY A 308 -19.94 -33.28 32.35
C GLY A 308 -18.83 -32.39 31.76
N ALA A 309 -17.77 -32.07 32.52
CA ALA A 309 -16.62 -31.34 31.98
C ALA A 309 -15.90 -32.14 30.88
N LEU A 310 -15.67 -31.51 29.73
CA LEU A 310 -14.93 -32.08 28.60
C LEU A 310 -13.43 -31.87 28.83
N GLN A 311 -12.65 -32.96 28.88
CA GLN A 311 -11.18 -32.91 28.87
C GLN A 311 -10.62 -33.73 27.69
N PHE A 312 -9.69 -33.12 26.95
CA PHE A 312 -8.93 -33.73 25.86
C PHE A 312 -7.41 -33.64 26.11
N LYS A 313 -6.64 -34.44 25.36
CA LYS A 313 -5.17 -34.42 25.41
C LYS A 313 -4.57 -33.53 24.34
N SER A 314 -5.12 -33.55 23.13
CA SER A 314 -4.71 -32.71 22.01
C SER A 314 -5.63 -31.48 21.87
N LEU A 315 -5.23 -30.53 21.03
CA LEU A 315 -6.03 -29.35 20.73
C LEU A 315 -7.02 -29.62 19.59
N GLU A 316 -6.65 -30.51 18.66
CA GLU A 316 -7.48 -30.96 17.54
C GLU A 316 -8.76 -31.67 18.02
N GLU A 317 -8.66 -32.56 19.01
CA GLU A 317 -9.82 -33.21 19.65
C GLU A 317 -10.77 -32.17 20.24
N ALA A 318 -10.23 -31.17 20.93
CA ALA A 318 -11.00 -30.12 21.58
C ALA A 318 -11.69 -29.18 20.58
N VAL A 319 -11.01 -28.78 19.50
CA VAL A 319 -11.58 -27.95 18.44
C VAL A 319 -12.64 -28.72 17.65
N ALA A 320 -12.42 -30.01 17.36
CA ALA A 320 -13.38 -30.83 16.61
C ALA A 320 -14.74 -31.00 17.30
N VAL A 321 -14.80 -30.98 18.64
CA VAL A 321 -16.06 -31.07 19.41
C VAL A 321 -16.59 -29.71 19.89
N ALA A 322 -15.85 -28.62 19.65
CA ALA A 322 -16.24 -27.29 20.05
C ALA A 322 -17.42 -26.78 19.20
N ARG A 323 -18.20 -25.87 19.78
CA ARG A 323 -19.37 -25.23 19.19
C ARG A 323 -19.18 -23.72 19.28
N ASP A 324 -20.02 -22.99 18.55
CA ASP A 324 -20.07 -21.53 18.65
C ASP A 324 -20.27 -21.10 20.13
N ALA A 325 -19.46 -20.13 20.58
CA ALA A 325 -19.31 -19.63 21.95
C ALA A 325 -18.60 -20.53 22.98
N ASP A 326 -18.10 -21.73 22.64
CA ASP A 326 -17.30 -22.52 23.59
C ASP A 326 -15.94 -21.89 23.91
N VAL A 327 -15.42 -22.21 25.11
CA VAL A 327 -14.13 -21.74 25.62
C VAL A 327 -13.17 -22.92 25.77
N ILE A 328 -12.11 -22.94 24.96
CA ILE A 328 -11.04 -23.94 25.02
C ILE A 328 -9.94 -23.43 25.97
N ALA A 329 -9.84 -24.05 27.15
CA ALA A 329 -8.92 -23.70 28.23
C ALA A 329 -7.73 -24.68 28.25
N ILE A 330 -6.59 -24.24 27.72
CA ILE A 330 -5.38 -25.06 27.59
C ILE A 330 -4.50 -24.91 28.84
N SER A 331 -4.18 -26.03 29.48
CA SER A 331 -3.34 -26.07 30.68
C SER A 331 -1.87 -25.86 30.35
N LYS A 332 -1.06 -25.31 31.28
CA LYS A 332 0.39 -25.13 31.11
C LYS A 332 1.07 -26.39 30.52
N GLY A 333 1.78 -26.25 29.40
CA GLY A 333 2.42 -27.37 28.71
C GLY A 333 2.89 -27.03 27.30
N SER A 334 3.51 -28.00 26.63
CA SER A 334 3.78 -27.98 25.19
C SER A 334 2.89 -29.02 24.53
N TYR A 335 2.25 -28.65 23.42
CA TYR A 335 1.31 -29.49 22.67
C TYR A 335 1.76 -29.52 21.21
N CYS A 336 2.25 -30.66 20.76
CA CYS A 336 2.46 -30.87 19.33
C CYS A 336 1.12 -31.21 18.68
N ALA A 337 0.84 -30.57 17.54
CA ALA A 337 -0.41 -30.63 16.83
C ALA A 337 -0.17 -30.53 15.31
N SER A 338 -1.08 -31.16 14.57
CA SER A 338 -1.21 -31.01 13.11
C SER A 338 -1.99 -29.73 12.75
N GLN A 339 -2.28 -29.50 11.46
CA GLN A 339 -3.09 -28.34 11.02
C GLN A 339 -4.48 -28.31 11.70
N ILE A 340 -4.75 -27.27 12.48
CA ILE A 340 -5.99 -27.09 13.25
C ILE A 340 -6.92 -26.11 12.53
N LEU A 341 -8.04 -26.62 12.02
CA LEU A 341 -9.07 -25.82 11.33
C LEU A 341 -10.11 -25.27 12.32
N VAL A 342 -10.04 -23.98 12.64
CA VAL A 342 -10.91 -23.29 13.60
C VAL A 342 -12.04 -22.56 12.85
N ALA A 343 -13.14 -23.28 12.61
CA ALA A 343 -14.36 -22.75 12.00
C ALA A 343 -15.45 -22.23 12.99
N PRO A 344 -15.70 -22.85 14.17
CA PRO A 344 -16.69 -22.32 15.11
C PRO A 344 -16.16 -21.10 15.89
N ASP A 345 -17.07 -20.23 16.33
CA ASP A 345 -16.74 -18.99 17.07
C ASP A 345 -16.31 -19.29 18.52
N VAL A 346 -15.05 -19.67 18.71
CA VAL A 346 -14.48 -20.12 19.99
C VAL A 346 -13.46 -19.15 20.60
N THR A 347 -13.31 -19.20 21.93
CA THR A 347 -12.19 -18.57 22.64
C THR A 347 -11.18 -19.63 23.07
N ILE A 348 -9.98 -19.63 22.47
CA ILE A 348 -8.87 -20.51 22.82
C ILE A 348 -7.87 -19.74 23.69
N ARG A 349 -7.60 -20.22 24.92
CA ARG A 349 -6.80 -19.47 25.90
C ARG A 349 -5.97 -20.33 26.83
N SER A 350 -4.88 -19.75 27.35
CA SER A 350 -4.13 -20.33 28.48
C SER A 350 -4.97 -20.44 29.77
N HIS A 351 -4.70 -21.48 30.55
CA HIS A 351 -5.31 -21.74 31.86
C HIS A 351 -4.28 -22.29 32.87
N PRO A 352 -4.14 -21.68 34.08
CA PRO A 352 -4.65 -20.36 34.45
C PRO A 352 -4.17 -19.26 33.49
N GLU A 353 -4.73 -18.06 33.59
CA GLU A 353 -4.35 -16.95 32.72
C GLU A 353 -2.86 -16.60 32.88
N GLY A 354 -2.14 -16.45 31.77
CA GLY A 354 -0.68 -16.29 31.76
C GLY A 354 0.12 -17.59 31.95
N ALA A 355 -0.53 -18.75 31.97
CA ALA A 355 0.17 -20.03 31.91
C ALA A 355 0.91 -20.19 30.57
N SER A 356 2.19 -20.58 30.62
CA SER A 356 2.96 -20.89 29.42
C SER A 356 2.35 -22.12 28.72
N VAL A 357 1.66 -21.84 27.62
CA VAL A 357 1.10 -22.81 26.68
C VAL A 357 1.83 -22.63 25.36
N LYS A 358 2.58 -23.66 24.96
CA LYS A 358 3.26 -23.73 23.67
C LYS A 358 2.50 -24.71 22.77
N ILE A 359 2.17 -24.29 21.56
CA ILE A 359 1.60 -25.13 20.51
C ILE A 359 2.65 -25.22 19.40
N THR A 360 3.02 -26.44 18.98
CA THR A 360 4.03 -26.70 17.95
C THR A 360 3.45 -27.54 16.82
N THR A 361 3.97 -27.37 15.61
CA THR A 361 3.88 -28.39 14.54
C THR A 361 5.27 -28.76 14.04
N GLU A 362 5.42 -30.04 13.71
CA GLU A 362 6.58 -30.61 13.01
C GLU A 362 6.24 -30.97 11.54
N ASP A 363 4.96 -30.88 11.15
CA ASP A 363 4.48 -31.23 9.81
C ASP A 363 4.87 -30.19 8.74
N ASP A 364 5.00 -30.61 7.48
CA ASP A 364 5.04 -29.73 6.29
C ASP A 364 3.69 -29.02 5.99
N THR A 365 2.84 -28.82 7.00
CA THR A 365 1.53 -28.18 6.86
C THR A 365 1.66 -26.70 6.50
N SER A 366 0.83 -26.21 5.58
CA SER A 366 0.89 -24.81 5.14
C SER A 366 0.61 -23.79 6.25
N SER A 367 -0.08 -24.17 7.33
CA SER A 367 -0.25 -23.38 8.56
C SER A 367 -0.69 -24.25 9.75
N LEU A 368 -0.26 -23.88 10.96
CA LEU A 368 -0.61 -24.57 12.21
C LEU A 368 -2.06 -24.27 12.63
N LEU A 369 -2.44 -23.01 12.83
CA LEU A 369 -3.84 -22.64 13.05
C LEU A 369 -4.42 -22.01 11.78
N GLU A 370 -5.52 -22.55 11.25
CA GLU A 370 -6.27 -21.93 10.15
C GLU A 370 -7.67 -21.49 10.63
N ILE A 371 -7.91 -20.19 10.66
CA ILE A 371 -9.12 -19.58 11.21
C ILE A 371 -10.10 -19.23 10.09
N TRP A 372 -11.28 -19.85 10.13
CA TRP A 372 -12.45 -19.56 9.27
C TRP A 372 -13.63 -18.95 10.06
N SER A 373 -13.61 -19.06 11.39
CA SER A 373 -14.55 -18.40 12.31
C SER A 373 -14.63 -16.88 12.09
N GLN A 374 -15.77 -16.27 12.44
CA GLN A 374 -16.03 -14.84 12.26
C GLN A 374 -15.77 -14.02 13.54
N ARG A 375 -15.50 -14.67 14.68
CA ARG A 375 -15.24 -14.05 16.00
C ARG A 375 -14.27 -14.88 16.87
N ALA A 376 -13.30 -15.57 16.28
CA ALA A 376 -12.33 -16.36 17.04
C ALA A 376 -11.48 -15.46 17.94
N VAL A 377 -11.18 -15.93 19.15
CA VAL A 377 -10.28 -15.24 20.09
C VAL A 377 -9.18 -16.19 20.54
N LEU A 378 -7.92 -15.83 20.27
CA LEU A 378 -6.74 -16.52 20.77
C LEU A 378 -6.13 -15.66 21.89
N LYS A 379 -5.98 -16.19 23.12
CA LYS A 379 -5.45 -15.41 24.26
C LYS A 379 -4.33 -16.09 25.03
N GLY A 380 -3.17 -15.42 25.12
CA GLY A 380 -2.06 -15.83 25.98
C GLY A 380 -1.40 -17.14 25.54
N LEU A 381 -1.27 -17.36 24.24
CA LEU A 381 -0.71 -18.57 23.65
C LEU A 381 0.65 -18.29 23.00
N THR A 382 1.62 -19.19 23.17
CA THR A 382 2.79 -19.27 22.30
C THR A 382 2.49 -20.27 21.20
N ILE A 383 2.57 -19.84 19.94
CA ILE A 383 2.31 -20.64 18.75
C ILE A 383 3.61 -20.66 17.94
N GLU A 384 4.13 -21.86 17.69
CA GLU A 384 5.42 -22.07 17.05
C GLU A 384 5.29 -22.98 15.83
N HIS A 385 5.71 -22.49 14.66
CA HIS A 385 5.78 -23.29 13.43
C HIS A 385 7.20 -23.81 13.26
N GLY A 386 7.41 -25.13 13.37
CA GLY A 386 8.74 -25.77 13.31
C GLY A 386 9.25 -26.05 11.89
N ASN A 387 8.50 -25.64 10.87
CA ASN A 387 8.75 -25.91 9.45
C ASN A 387 8.16 -24.78 8.59
N ARG A 388 8.21 -24.85 7.26
CA ARG A 388 7.63 -23.88 6.32
C ARG A 388 6.12 -23.74 6.49
N GLY A 389 5.59 -22.52 6.56
CA GLY A 389 4.15 -22.27 6.70
C GLY A 389 3.84 -20.97 7.44
N SER A 390 2.68 -20.92 8.11
CA SER A 390 2.33 -19.81 9.02
C SER A 390 1.86 -20.28 10.39
N CYS A 391 2.23 -19.56 11.46
CA CYS A 391 1.76 -19.88 12.82
C CYS A 391 0.23 -19.75 12.91
N VAL A 392 -0.32 -18.68 12.31
CA VAL A 392 -1.76 -18.46 12.19
C VAL A 392 -2.10 -17.94 10.78
N LYS A 393 -2.97 -18.66 10.07
CA LYS A 393 -3.64 -18.21 8.84
C LYS A 393 -5.08 -17.83 9.17
N ILE A 394 -5.57 -16.73 8.61
CA ILE A 394 -6.97 -16.31 8.66
C ILE A 394 -7.51 -16.30 7.24
N ALA A 395 -8.46 -17.19 6.97
CA ALA A 395 -8.99 -17.48 5.64
C ALA A 395 -10.51 -17.27 5.64
N ASN A 396 -10.95 -16.17 5.04
CA ASN A 396 -12.33 -15.66 5.03
C ASN A 396 -12.99 -15.56 6.43
N GLY A 397 -12.18 -15.28 7.46
CA GLY A 397 -12.58 -15.25 8.87
C GLY A 397 -12.13 -14.00 9.62
N HIS A 398 -12.60 -13.81 10.85
CA HIS A 398 -12.05 -12.81 11.75
C HIS A 398 -11.44 -13.45 13.00
N CYS A 399 -10.22 -13.03 13.36
CA CYS A 399 -9.54 -13.50 14.56
C CYS A 399 -8.99 -12.32 15.38
N THR A 400 -9.20 -12.38 16.70
CA THR A 400 -8.58 -11.48 17.67
C THR A 400 -7.49 -12.23 18.42
N LEU A 401 -6.24 -11.79 18.29
CA LEU A 401 -5.08 -12.34 18.99
C LEU A 401 -4.71 -11.40 20.13
N LEU A 402 -4.78 -11.89 21.37
CA LEU A 402 -4.55 -11.11 22.59
C LEU A 402 -3.36 -11.69 23.37
N GLN A 403 -2.28 -10.93 23.51
CA GLN A 403 -1.10 -11.33 24.30
C GLN A 403 -0.47 -12.66 23.82
N CYS A 404 -0.57 -12.97 22.53
CA CYS A 404 0.00 -14.18 21.94
C CYS A 404 1.44 -13.93 21.43
N ALA A 405 2.26 -14.97 21.45
CA ALA A 405 3.58 -15.00 20.84
C ALA A 405 3.55 -15.91 19.61
N LEU A 406 3.89 -15.38 18.43
CA LEU A 406 3.98 -16.12 17.17
C LEU A 406 5.45 -16.25 16.77
N GLN A 407 5.98 -17.47 16.67
CA GLN A 407 7.42 -17.68 16.48
C GLN A 407 7.74 -18.88 15.58
N SER A 408 8.96 -18.92 15.06
CA SER A 408 9.45 -20.06 14.30
C SER A 408 10.92 -20.32 14.60
N THR A 409 11.34 -21.56 14.35
CA THR A 409 12.74 -22.01 14.35
C THR A 409 13.36 -22.00 12.94
N GLU A 410 12.57 -21.84 11.89
CA GLU A 410 12.96 -22.07 10.49
C GLU A 410 12.75 -20.85 9.58
N GLU A 411 13.53 -20.78 8.50
CA GLU A 411 13.38 -19.79 7.42
C GLU A 411 12.15 -20.08 6.53
N ASN A 412 11.64 -19.10 5.78
CA ASN A 412 10.41 -19.21 4.96
C ASN A 412 9.12 -19.43 5.80
N THR A 413 9.01 -18.68 6.90
CA THR A 413 7.90 -18.77 7.85
C THR A 413 7.22 -17.42 8.10
N MET A 414 5.89 -17.46 8.28
CA MET A 414 5.04 -16.31 8.55
C MET A 414 4.47 -16.38 9.98
N GLY A 415 4.57 -15.30 10.75
CA GLY A 415 3.88 -15.20 12.04
C GLY A 415 2.36 -15.22 11.85
N LEU A 416 1.85 -14.25 11.08
CA LEU A 416 0.44 -14.14 10.73
C LEU A 416 0.26 -14.06 9.20
N LEU A 417 -0.70 -14.80 8.66
CA LEU A 417 -1.16 -14.71 7.28
C LEU A 417 -2.67 -14.38 7.26
N VAL A 418 -3.08 -13.38 6.48
CA VAL A 418 -4.47 -12.91 6.41
C VAL A 418 -4.90 -12.78 4.95
N GLU A 419 -5.88 -13.58 4.52
CA GLU A 419 -6.21 -13.76 3.10
C GLU A 419 -7.72 -13.68 2.83
N GLY A 420 -8.11 -12.85 1.86
CA GLY A 420 -9.47 -12.77 1.32
C GLY A 420 -10.26 -11.54 1.80
N PRO A 421 -11.25 -11.06 1.02
CA PRO A 421 -11.93 -9.78 1.27
C PRO A 421 -12.87 -9.78 2.49
N GLU A 422 -13.24 -10.95 3.02
CA GLU A 422 -13.95 -11.06 4.32
C GLU A 422 -13.00 -11.30 5.50
N SER A 423 -11.67 -11.34 5.30
CA SER A 423 -10.73 -11.63 6.39
C SER A 423 -10.30 -10.42 7.20
N LYS A 424 -10.30 -10.55 8.53
CA LYS A 424 -9.89 -9.48 9.46
C LYS A 424 -9.05 -10.00 10.62
N ALA A 425 -7.87 -9.44 10.81
CA ALA A 425 -7.01 -9.71 11.96
C ALA A 425 -6.97 -8.53 12.93
N CYS A 426 -7.12 -8.79 14.22
CA CYS A 426 -6.90 -7.81 15.29
C CYS A 426 -5.87 -8.38 16.28
N MET A 427 -4.64 -7.90 16.23
CA MET A 427 -3.59 -8.27 17.18
C MET A 427 -3.46 -7.20 18.26
N GLU A 428 -3.48 -7.59 19.54
CA GLU A 428 -3.24 -6.67 20.65
C GLU A 428 -2.22 -7.23 21.66
N SER A 429 -1.16 -6.45 21.89
CA SER A 429 -0.06 -6.77 22.82
C SER A 429 0.64 -8.10 22.51
N CYS A 430 0.64 -8.50 21.24
CA CYS A 430 1.26 -9.73 20.74
C CYS A 430 2.73 -9.51 20.36
N SER A 431 3.55 -10.55 20.49
CA SER A 431 4.91 -10.60 19.95
C SER A 431 4.97 -11.51 18.72
N VAL A 432 5.80 -11.13 17.75
CA VAL A 432 6.10 -11.94 16.57
C VAL A 432 7.60 -11.91 16.34
N VAL A 433 8.30 -13.03 16.54
CA VAL A 433 9.78 -13.07 16.61
C VAL A 433 10.31 -14.34 15.94
N GLY A 434 11.42 -14.24 15.21
CA GLY A 434 12.11 -15.38 14.59
C GLY A 434 11.54 -15.86 13.26
N ASN A 435 10.31 -15.45 12.92
CA ASN A 435 9.71 -15.67 11.60
C ASN A 435 10.42 -14.82 10.52
N GLU A 436 10.42 -15.27 9.26
CA GLU A 436 10.92 -14.46 8.14
C GLU A 436 10.00 -13.24 7.88
N PHE A 437 8.68 -13.45 7.97
CA PHE A 437 7.67 -12.40 7.90
C PHE A 437 6.89 -12.34 9.21
N ALA A 438 6.69 -11.15 9.78
CA ALA A 438 5.87 -11.00 10.97
C ALA A 438 4.36 -11.09 10.64
N ALA A 439 3.91 -10.37 9.61
CA ALA A 439 2.54 -10.48 9.12
C ALA A 439 2.44 -10.22 7.62
N VAL A 440 1.63 -11.01 6.91
CA VAL A 440 1.30 -10.84 5.49
C VAL A 440 -0.21 -10.71 5.36
N THR A 441 -0.69 -9.60 4.78
CA THR A 441 -2.12 -9.29 4.61
C THR A 441 -2.41 -9.04 3.14
N ARG A 442 -3.35 -9.80 2.55
CA ARG A 442 -3.58 -9.77 1.09
C ARG A 442 -5.01 -10.03 0.64
N GLN A 443 -5.26 -9.82 -0.65
CA GLN A 443 -6.55 -10.03 -1.31
C GLN A 443 -7.69 -9.21 -0.65
N LYS A 444 -7.44 -7.92 -0.43
CA LYS A 444 -8.36 -6.97 0.24
C LYS A 444 -8.67 -7.27 1.71
N ALA A 445 -7.98 -8.20 2.36
CA ALA A 445 -8.09 -8.44 3.79
C ALA A 445 -7.68 -7.22 4.65
N GLU A 446 -8.16 -7.18 5.89
CA GLU A 446 -7.81 -6.14 6.87
C GLU A 446 -6.94 -6.72 8.00
N CYS A 447 -5.93 -5.98 8.45
CA CYS A 447 -5.11 -6.36 9.60
C CYS A 447 -4.80 -5.14 10.47
N THR A 448 -5.04 -5.24 11.78
CA THR A 448 -4.77 -4.17 12.75
C THR A 448 -3.87 -4.68 13.87
N LEU A 449 -2.72 -4.03 14.07
CA LEU A 449 -1.73 -4.35 15.10
C LEU A 449 -1.68 -3.23 16.16
N THR A 450 -2.09 -3.57 17.38
CA THR A 450 -2.12 -2.70 18.57
C THR A 450 -1.01 -3.11 19.54
N ARG A 451 -0.08 -2.21 19.86
CA ARG A 451 0.92 -2.43 20.93
C ARG A 451 1.76 -3.71 20.73
N CYS A 452 1.99 -4.12 19.49
CA CYS A 452 2.72 -5.35 19.15
C CYS A 452 4.24 -5.10 19.11
N THR A 453 5.01 -6.18 19.23
CA THR A 453 6.45 -6.20 18.93
C THR A 453 6.72 -7.20 17.82
N CYS A 454 7.26 -6.76 16.70
CA CYS A 454 7.50 -7.59 15.51
C CYS A 454 8.99 -7.55 15.13
N GLU A 455 9.68 -8.68 15.19
CA GLU A 455 11.08 -8.85 14.78
C GLU A 455 11.16 -9.95 13.70
N SER A 456 11.52 -9.55 12.48
CA SER A 456 11.56 -10.42 11.31
C SER A 456 12.36 -9.78 10.17
N THR A 457 12.90 -10.60 9.25
CA THR A 457 13.75 -10.11 8.14
C THR A 457 12.95 -9.29 7.13
N ASN A 458 11.74 -9.73 6.80
CA ASN A 458 10.87 -9.15 5.78
C ASN A 458 9.67 -8.39 6.38
N GLY A 459 9.58 -8.32 7.72
CA GLY A 459 8.71 -7.37 8.41
C GLY A 459 7.22 -7.63 8.23
N ILE A 460 6.45 -6.60 7.90
CA ILE A 460 5.00 -6.68 7.68
C ILE A 460 4.70 -6.23 6.25
N ILE A 461 3.90 -7.02 5.53
CA ILE A 461 3.55 -6.79 4.13
C ILE A 461 2.03 -6.66 3.96
N ALA A 462 1.61 -5.58 3.34
CA ALA A 462 0.29 -5.40 2.74
C ALA A 462 0.42 -5.52 1.21
N GLU A 463 -0.41 -6.36 0.58
CA GLU A 463 -0.46 -6.50 -0.87
C GLU A 463 -1.90 -6.67 -1.40
N THR A 464 -2.07 -6.55 -2.72
CA THR A 464 -3.32 -6.91 -3.44
C THR A 464 -4.57 -6.28 -2.79
N GLY A 465 -4.56 -4.95 -2.63
CA GLY A 465 -5.69 -4.18 -2.10
C GLY A 465 -5.95 -4.25 -0.59
N ALA A 466 -5.10 -4.91 0.19
CA ALA A 466 -5.22 -5.05 1.64
C ALA A 466 -5.23 -3.71 2.40
N VAL A 467 -5.82 -3.71 3.60
CA VAL A 467 -5.78 -2.57 4.53
C VAL A 467 -5.05 -2.97 5.79
N VAL A 468 -3.88 -2.36 6.05
CA VAL A 468 -3.07 -2.66 7.23
C VAL A 468 -2.94 -1.41 8.10
N ASN A 469 -3.31 -1.55 9.37
CA ASN A 469 -3.19 -0.51 10.38
C ASN A 469 -2.20 -0.97 11.46
N VAL A 470 -1.17 -0.18 11.73
CA VAL A 470 -0.18 -0.50 12.77
C VAL A 470 -0.06 0.69 13.70
N HIS A 471 -0.31 0.45 15.00
CA HIS A 471 -0.25 1.53 15.98
C HIS A 471 0.37 1.16 17.32
N LYS A 472 1.11 2.13 17.88
CA LYS A 472 1.78 2.04 19.20
C LYS A 472 2.69 0.82 19.35
N SER A 473 3.22 0.31 18.22
CA SER A 473 3.94 -0.95 18.10
C SER A 473 5.45 -0.71 17.83
N VAL A 474 6.26 -1.74 18.07
CA VAL A 474 7.70 -1.74 17.81
C VAL A 474 7.99 -2.73 16.67
N ILE A 475 8.69 -2.27 15.63
CA ILE A 475 8.88 -3.01 14.38
C ILE A 475 10.37 -3.05 14.04
N HIS A 476 10.96 -4.24 14.17
CA HIS A 476 12.30 -4.61 13.77
C HIS A 476 12.26 -5.40 12.47
N GLY A 477 11.91 -4.69 11.39
CA GLY A 477 11.70 -5.18 10.03
C GLY A 477 11.05 -4.10 9.15
N PRO A 478 11.03 -4.27 7.82
CA PRO A 478 10.40 -3.29 6.93
C PRO A 478 8.86 -3.33 7.03
N LEU A 479 8.21 -2.18 6.88
CA LEU A 479 6.78 -2.08 6.68
C LEU A 479 6.49 -1.80 5.19
N VAL A 480 5.89 -2.75 4.48
CA VAL A 480 5.74 -2.70 3.01
C VAL A 480 4.27 -2.67 2.61
N TYR A 481 3.92 -1.76 1.71
CA TYR A 481 2.59 -1.61 1.11
C TYR A 481 2.73 -1.57 -0.41
N THR A 482 2.03 -2.46 -1.12
CA THR A 482 2.03 -2.51 -2.60
C THR A 482 0.68 -2.09 -3.20
N ASP A 483 0.43 -2.40 -4.48
CA ASP A 483 -0.70 -1.89 -5.25
C ASP A 483 -2.08 -2.05 -4.59
N PHE A 484 -2.86 -0.97 -4.70
CA PHE A 484 -4.22 -0.77 -4.18
C PHE A 484 -4.38 -0.86 -2.65
N THR A 485 -3.31 -1.08 -1.90
CA THR A 485 -3.35 -1.15 -0.44
C THR A 485 -3.62 0.20 0.21
N GLY A 486 -4.04 0.19 1.47
CA GLY A 486 -4.26 1.41 2.26
C GLY A 486 -4.04 1.18 3.76
N GLY A 487 -4.16 2.24 4.55
CA GLY A 487 -4.16 2.12 6.02
C GLY A 487 -3.44 3.25 6.76
N ARG A 488 -3.13 2.99 8.03
CA ARG A 488 -2.54 3.95 8.97
C ARG A 488 -1.35 3.36 9.71
N VAL A 489 -0.26 4.10 9.73
CA VAL A 489 0.96 3.80 10.49
C VAL A 489 1.12 4.91 11.51
N GLU A 490 0.77 4.68 12.79
CA GLU A 490 0.78 5.74 13.81
C GLU A 490 1.37 5.40 15.18
N ASP A 491 2.09 6.36 15.77
CA ASP A 491 2.72 6.25 17.11
C ASP A 491 3.70 5.06 17.27
N ASN A 492 4.28 4.54 16.17
CA ASN A 492 5.17 3.35 16.20
C ASN A 492 6.66 3.70 16.31
N ILE A 493 7.46 2.72 16.71
CA ILE A 493 8.93 2.72 16.56
C ILE A 493 9.28 1.72 15.46
N ILE A 494 9.94 2.17 14.39
CA ILE A 494 10.29 1.36 13.21
C ILE A 494 11.79 1.45 13.01
N SER A 495 12.52 0.44 13.49
CA SER A 495 13.96 0.55 13.66
C SER A 495 14.73 -0.74 13.48
N GLU A 496 16.00 -0.57 13.08
CA GLU A 496 16.98 -1.65 12.97
C GLU A 496 16.67 -2.71 11.89
N SER A 497 15.67 -2.47 11.03
CA SER A 497 15.36 -3.24 9.82
C SER A 497 16.61 -3.47 8.97
N LYS A 498 16.79 -4.71 8.51
CA LYS A 498 17.88 -5.12 7.62
C LYS A 498 17.80 -4.49 6.21
N SER A 499 16.68 -3.84 5.87
CA SER A 499 16.48 -3.12 4.61
C SER A 499 15.91 -1.71 4.81
N LEU A 500 14.71 -1.42 4.30
CA LEU A 500 13.99 -0.16 4.45
C LEU A 500 13.26 -0.10 5.81
N GLY A 501 12.94 1.10 6.30
CA GLY A 501 12.00 1.25 7.42
C GLY A 501 10.55 1.12 6.93
N LEU A 502 10.14 2.03 6.05
CA LEU A 502 8.83 2.10 5.40
C LEU A 502 8.99 2.01 3.88
N SER A 503 8.07 1.32 3.20
CA SER A 503 8.03 1.23 1.74
C SER A 503 6.59 1.26 1.21
N PHE A 504 6.31 2.21 0.33
CA PHE A 504 5.04 2.36 -0.37
C PHE A 504 5.31 2.26 -1.88
N GLN A 505 4.72 1.28 -2.56
CA GLN A 505 5.01 0.97 -3.95
C GLN A 505 3.72 0.77 -4.75
N GLY A 506 3.72 1.23 -6.00
CA GLY A 506 2.60 1.02 -6.91
C GLY A 506 1.42 1.94 -6.60
N GLN A 507 0.25 1.67 -7.18
CA GLN A 507 -0.94 2.52 -7.02
C GLN A 507 -1.64 2.29 -5.66
N THR A 508 -1.03 2.75 -4.57
CA THR A 508 -1.66 2.69 -3.25
C THR A 508 -2.90 3.61 -3.19
N ARG A 509 -3.83 3.30 -2.31
CA ARG A 509 -4.76 4.29 -1.74
C ARG A 509 -3.96 5.28 -0.88
N GLU A 510 -4.60 6.36 -0.42
CA GLU A 510 -3.97 7.26 0.54
C GLU A 510 -3.58 6.50 1.82
N ILE A 511 -2.28 6.51 2.16
CA ILE A 511 -1.74 5.92 3.39
C ILE A 511 -1.24 7.05 4.30
N THR A 512 -1.66 7.01 5.56
CA THR A 512 -1.27 7.99 6.59
C THR A 512 -0.14 7.43 7.45
N VAL A 513 0.97 8.17 7.52
CA VAL A 513 2.14 7.90 8.37
C VAL A 513 2.32 9.05 9.34
N THR A 514 2.03 8.84 10.63
CA THR A 514 2.03 9.94 11.62
C THR A 514 2.58 9.60 13.01
N ARG A 515 3.31 10.55 13.62
CA ARG A 515 3.90 10.44 14.98
C ARG A 515 4.84 9.25 15.20
N ASN A 516 5.36 8.62 14.14
CA ASN A 516 6.29 7.50 14.26
C ASN A 516 7.73 7.95 14.49
N LEU A 517 8.54 7.11 15.12
CA LEU A 517 10.00 7.20 15.15
C LEU A 517 10.60 6.15 14.19
N VAL A 518 11.23 6.61 13.11
CA VAL A 518 11.84 5.75 12.09
C VAL A 518 13.36 5.93 12.11
N GLU A 519 14.09 4.98 12.69
CA GLU A 519 15.54 5.15 12.94
C GLU A 519 16.42 3.91 12.73
N LYS A 520 17.71 4.13 12.47
CA LYS A 520 18.77 3.09 12.40
C LYS A 520 18.57 1.95 11.37
N ASN A 521 17.56 2.04 10.49
CA ASN A 521 17.33 1.05 9.44
C ASN A 521 18.51 1.03 8.45
N LYS A 522 18.85 -0.14 7.88
CA LYS A 522 20.09 -0.35 7.09
C LYS A 522 20.04 0.26 5.68
N SER A 523 18.92 0.81 5.25
CA SER A 523 18.76 1.53 3.97
C SER A 523 18.06 2.88 4.20
N VAL A 524 17.05 3.21 3.38
CA VAL A 524 16.22 4.42 3.49
C VAL A 524 15.19 4.29 4.62
N GLY A 525 14.87 5.40 5.29
CA GLY A 525 13.83 5.45 6.33
C GLY A 525 12.41 5.25 5.78
N LEU A 526 12.01 6.04 4.77
CA LEU A 526 10.76 5.88 4.01
C LEU A 526 11.04 5.96 2.51
N LEU A 527 10.63 4.94 1.75
CA LEU A 527 10.59 4.97 0.28
C LEU A 527 9.14 5.04 -0.20
N ALA A 528 8.81 5.97 -1.10
CA ALA A 528 7.53 6.02 -1.82
C ALA A 528 7.77 6.05 -3.33
N CYS A 529 7.22 5.09 -4.08
CA CYS A 529 7.47 4.96 -5.51
C CYS A 529 6.28 4.44 -6.35
N ARG A 530 6.39 4.59 -7.68
CA ARG A 530 5.56 3.92 -8.71
C ARG A 530 4.03 4.18 -8.66
N GLY A 531 3.56 5.26 -8.05
CA GLY A 531 2.11 5.57 -7.97
C GLY A 531 1.59 5.82 -6.57
N ALA A 532 2.43 5.66 -5.55
CA ALA A 532 1.98 5.70 -4.17
C ALA A 532 1.40 7.08 -3.79
N GLN A 533 0.42 7.05 -2.87
CA GLN A 533 -0.27 8.21 -2.33
C GLN A 533 -0.08 8.23 -0.82
N VAL A 534 0.75 9.14 -0.30
CA VAL A 534 1.19 9.08 1.11
C VAL A 534 1.13 10.45 1.80
N LEU A 535 0.53 10.48 2.99
CA LEU A 535 0.57 11.62 3.92
C LEU A 535 1.54 11.31 5.05
N VAL A 536 2.63 12.07 5.17
CA VAL A 536 3.70 11.85 6.16
C VAL A 536 3.78 13.06 7.08
N TYR A 537 3.25 12.98 8.31
CA TYR A 537 3.19 14.14 9.21
C TYR A 537 3.50 13.89 10.70
N ASP A 538 4.17 14.86 11.31
CA ASP A 538 4.60 14.86 12.72
C ASP A 538 5.53 13.68 13.12
N ASN A 539 6.22 13.03 12.17
CA ASN A 539 7.14 11.92 12.43
C ASN A 539 8.57 12.39 12.76
N VAL A 540 9.37 11.51 13.35
CA VAL A 540 10.81 11.68 13.56
C VAL A 540 11.57 10.65 12.73
N PHE A 541 12.38 11.11 11.77
CA PHE A 541 13.31 10.26 11.01
C PHE A 541 14.74 10.54 11.46
N SER A 542 15.50 9.51 11.86
CA SER A 542 16.81 9.70 12.51
C SER A 542 17.81 8.61 12.18
N GLY A 543 18.97 8.97 11.61
CA GLY A 543 20.12 8.06 11.52
C GLY A 543 19.90 6.75 10.74
N ASN A 544 18.91 6.71 9.83
CA ASN A 544 18.81 5.63 8.84
C ASN A 544 20.03 5.69 7.89
N ALA A 545 20.49 4.54 7.40
CA ALA A 545 21.83 4.43 6.81
C ALA A 545 21.99 5.07 5.41
N ARG A 546 20.89 5.39 4.71
CA ARG A 546 20.89 6.15 3.45
C ARG A 546 20.12 7.48 3.62
N THR A 547 19.31 7.84 2.63
CA THR A 547 18.32 8.93 2.70
C THR A 547 17.35 8.70 3.86
N GLN A 548 16.82 9.74 4.50
CA GLN A 548 15.77 9.55 5.50
C GLN A 548 14.39 9.35 4.85
N ILE A 549 14.03 10.15 3.84
CA ILE A 549 12.83 9.96 3.01
C ILE A 549 13.19 10.07 1.52
N GLU A 550 12.76 9.11 0.70
CA GLU A 550 13.04 9.05 -0.73
C GLU A 550 11.74 8.86 -1.54
N VAL A 551 11.58 9.69 -2.58
CA VAL A 551 10.37 9.76 -3.40
C VAL A 551 10.78 9.56 -4.86
N GLN A 552 10.21 8.54 -5.54
CA GLN A 552 10.64 8.14 -6.88
C GLN A 552 9.45 7.98 -7.85
N GLY A 553 9.64 8.32 -9.13
CA GLY A 553 8.63 8.13 -10.18
C GLY A 553 7.33 8.91 -9.94
N LYS A 554 6.21 8.45 -10.53
CA LYS A 554 4.91 9.16 -10.45
C LYS A 554 4.19 8.98 -9.10
N THR A 555 4.79 9.47 -8.02
CA THR A 555 4.33 9.34 -6.62
C THR A 555 3.77 10.65 -6.08
N SER A 556 2.57 10.63 -5.48
CA SER A 556 1.99 11.80 -4.80
C SER A 556 2.28 11.73 -3.29
N ILE A 557 2.90 12.77 -2.73
CA ILE A 557 3.33 12.74 -1.33
C ILE A 557 3.33 14.13 -0.67
N ARG A 558 2.74 14.20 0.51
CA ARG A 558 2.77 15.39 1.37
C ARG A 558 3.56 15.09 2.65
N ILE A 559 4.72 15.73 2.78
CA ILE A 559 5.63 15.60 3.93
C ILE A 559 5.52 16.88 4.76
N GLN A 560 4.89 16.81 5.94
CA GLN A 560 4.56 18.00 6.75
C GLN A 560 4.98 17.89 8.22
N ASN A 561 5.51 18.97 8.82
CA ASN A 561 5.90 19.08 10.24
C ASN A 561 6.93 18.05 10.75
N ASN A 562 7.55 17.22 9.91
CA ASN A 562 8.42 16.12 10.37
C ASN A 562 9.79 16.64 10.85
N HIS A 563 10.39 15.94 11.81
CA HIS A 563 11.76 16.19 12.26
C HIS A 563 12.70 15.14 11.64
N ILE A 564 13.43 15.54 10.60
CA ILE A 564 14.26 14.67 9.77
C ILE A 564 15.72 15.01 10.04
N LYS A 565 16.47 14.13 10.72
CA LYS A 565 17.79 14.48 11.29
C LYS A 565 18.87 13.42 11.13
N ASN A 566 20.13 13.86 11.21
CA ASN A 566 21.32 13.03 11.39
C ASN A 566 21.52 11.91 10.33
N GLY A 567 21.04 12.11 9.11
CA GLY A 567 21.15 11.12 8.03
C GLY A 567 22.57 11.00 7.47
N LEU A 568 22.93 9.79 7.03
CA LEU A 568 24.27 9.53 6.47
C LEU A 568 24.45 10.01 5.03
N VAL A 569 23.34 10.29 4.32
CA VAL A 569 23.33 10.84 2.96
C VAL A 569 22.47 12.11 2.95
N ASN A 570 21.32 12.10 2.30
CA ASN A 570 20.38 13.23 2.23
C ASN A 570 19.31 13.14 3.33
N GLY A 571 18.69 14.27 3.68
CA GLY A 571 17.46 14.28 4.46
C GLY A 571 16.29 13.75 3.63
N ILE A 572 15.91 14.50 2.59
CA ILE A 572 14.91 14.09 1.59
C ILE A 572 15.59 13.99 0.21
N LEU A 573 15.24 12.99 -0.59
CA LEU A 573 15.59 12.87 -2.02
C LEU A 573 14.32 12.71 -2.86
N ILE A 574 14.23 13.45 -3.97
CA ILE A 574 13.09 13.42 -4.90
C ILE A 574 13.59 13.19 -6.33
N THR A 575 13.19 12.04 -6.90
CA THR A 575 13.30 11.63 -8.31
C THR A 575 11.90 11.33 -8.88
N ALA A 576 10.93 12.20 -8.55
CA ALA A 576 9.52 12.09 -8.87
C ALA A 576 9.08 13.10 -9.96
N GLN A 577 9.10 12.66 -11.23
CA GLN A 577 8.66 13.47 -12.37
C GLN A 577 7.14 13.66 -12.42
N GLY A 578 6.69 14.92 -12.51
CA GLY A 578 5.30 15.29 -12.79
C GLY A 578 4.31 14.90 -11.69
N THR A 579 4.56 15.33 -10.44
CA THR A 579 3.79 14.92 -9.26
C THR A 579 3.55 16.06 -8.27
N ASP A 580 2.48 15.93 -7.47
CA ASP A 580 2.18 16.80 -6.32
C ASP A 580 3.05 16.46 -5.10
N THR A 581 4.37 16.64 -5.24
CA THR A 581 5.29 16.50 -4.10
C THR A 581 5.34 17.80 -3.29
N VAL A 582 4.81 17.78 -2.06
CA VAL A 582 4.72 18.97 -1.18
C VAL A 582 5.45 18.75 0.14
N LEU A 583 6.38 19.65 0.47
CA LEU A 583 7.19 19.63 1.68
C LEU A 583 6.88 20.88 2.52
N GLU A 584 6.11 20.76 3.62
CA GLU A 584 5.71 21.92 4.45
C GLU A 584 6.20 21.85 5.91
N ARG A 585 6.83 22.92 6.43
CA ARG A 585 7.18 23.09 7.86
C ARG A 585 8.04 21.99 8.49
N ASN A 586 8.77 21.21 7.70
CA ASN A 586 9.66 20.18 8.23
C ASN A 586 10.94 20.82 8.84
N LEU A 587 11.48 20.18 9.87
CA LEU A 587 12.75 20.53 10.51
C LEU A 587 13.82 19.53 10.06
N ILE A 588 14.75 19.99 9.24
CA ILE A 588 15.72 19.15 8.52
C ILE A 588 17.13 19.51 9.00
N VAL A 589 17.81 18.58 9.67
CA VAL A 589 18.98 18.89 10.52
C VAL A 589 20.13 17.90 10.37
N GLY A 590 21.36 18.39 10.14
CA GLY A 590 22.58 17.60 10.39
C GLY A 590 22.81 16.39 9.47
N HIS A 591 22.26 16.42 8.25
CA HIS A 591 22.52 15.40 7.22
C HIS A 591 23.92 15.57 6.63
N LYS A 592 24.62 14.47 6.32
CA LYS A 592 26.00 14.54 5.84
C LYS A 592 26.16 15.11 4.43
N ASN A 593 25.15 14.95 3.57
CA ASN A 593 25.11 15.54 2.25
C ASN A 593 24.07 16.69 2.21
N ALA A 594 23.02 16.58 1.39
CA ALA A 594 22.00 17.63 1.24
C ALA A 594 20.90 17.54 2.31
N GLY A 595 20.29 18.68 2.65
CA GLY A 595 19.06 18.71 3.45
C GLY A 595 17.87 18.15 2.66
N ILE A 596 17.60 18.75 1.50
CA ILE A 596 16.71 18.20 0.47
C ILE A 596 17.45 18.20 -0.87
N SER A 597 17.37 17.09 -1.60
CA SER A 597 17.92 16.92 -2.95
C SER A 597 16.80 16.64 -3.93
N ILE A 598 16.80 17.30 -5.09
CA ILE A 598 15.81 17.14 -6.15
C ILE A 598 16.56 16.97 -7.47
N SER A 599 16.21 15.94 -8.25
CA SER A 599 16.92 15.59 -9.50
C SER A 599 15.97 15.08 -10.59
N GLU A 600 16.51 14.70 -11.75
CA GLU A 600 15.78 13.97 -12.81
C GLU A 600 14.51 14.67 -13.31
N GLY A 601 14.52 16.00 -13.49
CA GLY A 601 13.35 16.76 -13.95
C GLY A 601 12.17 16.81 -12.96
N SER A 602 12.38 16.39 -11.71
CA SER A 602 11.34 16.40 -10.67
C SER A 602 10.89 17.80 -10.30
N GLN A 603 9.67 17.89 -9.77
CA GLN A 603 9.08 19.14 -9.29
C GLN A 603 8.64 18.99 -7.83
N ALA A 604 8.79 20.05 -7.02
CA ALA A 604 8.30 20.07 -5.65
C ALA A 604 7.89 21.46 -5.17
N GLN A 605 6.96 21.51 -4.22
CA GLN A 605 6.61 22.71 -3.46
C GLN A 605 7.27 22.64 -2.08
N ILE A 606 8.30 23.45 -1.85
CA ILE A 606 9.08 23.50 -0.61
C ILE A 606 8.67 24.75 0.17
N VAL A 607 7.89 24.58 1.23
CA VAL A 607 7.19 25.69 1.93
C VAL A 607 7.50 25.73 3.43
N LYS A 608 8.01 26.87 3.93
CA LYS A 608 8.19 27.14 5.37
C LYS A 608 9.05 26.13 6.15
N ASN A 609 9.91 25.35 5.47
CA ASN A 609 10.80 24.39 6.11
C ASN A 609 11.98 25.10 6.78
N VAL A 610 12.53 24.47 7.81
CA VAL A 610 13.75 24.91 8.51
C VAL A 610 14.85 23.89 8.22
N ILE A 611 15.88 24.32 7.49
CA ILE A 611 16.95 23.43 7.01
C ILE A 611 18.28 23.95 7.57
N GLN A 612 19.00 23.12 8.30
CA GLN A 612 20.20 23.56 9.01
C GLN A 612 21.31 22.51 9.14
N SER A 613 22.54 23.01 9.20
CA SER A 613 23.74 22.22 9.53
C SER A 613 24.02 21.04 8.60
N CYS A 614 23.65 21.14 7.33
CA CYS A 614 23.91 20.09 6.33
C CYS A 614 25.37 20.09 5.88
N GLY A 615 25.95 18.90 5.71
CA GLY A 615 27.38 18.69 5.43
C GLY A 615 27.81 19.05 3.99
N ALA A 616 26.85 19.14 3.06
CA ALA A 616 27.00 19.82 1.77
C ALA A 616 26.08 21.05 1.73
N SER A 617 24.93 20.94 1.04
CA SER A 617 24.04 22.06 0.76
C SER A 617 22.66 21.90 1.42
N GLY A 618 21.98 23.00 1.74
CA GLY A 618 20.66 22.96 2.40
C GLY A 618 19.58 22.43 1.46
N LEU A 619 19.41 23.11 0.33
CA LEU A 619 18.65 22.66 -0.83
C LEU A 619 19.60 22.40 -2.00
N PHE A 620 19.40 21.31 -2.71
CA PHE A 620 20.13 20.99 -3.94
C PHE A 620 19.15 20.61 -5.05
N PHE A 621 19.17 21.36 -6.15
CA PHE A 621 18.49 21.04 -7.40
C PHE A 621 19.54 20.66 -8.44
N THR A 622 19.41 19.48 -9.04
CA THR A 622 20.23 19.04 -10.18
C THR A 622 19.36 18.39 -11.25
N GLY A 623 19.95 17.94 -12.36
CA GLY A 623 19.27 17.15 -13.39
C GLY A 623 18.03 17.79 -14.01
N GLY A 624 18.01 19.13 -14.16
CA GLY A 624 16.88 19.86 -14.77
C GLY A 624 15.63 19.98 -13.90
N SER A 625 15.73 19.76 -12.59
CA SER A 625 14.60 19.88 -11.66
C SER A 625 14.11 21.33 -11.48
N THR A 626 12.84 21.47 -11.12
CA THR A 626 12.16 22.76 -10.91
C THR A 626 11.26 22.72 -9.67
N GLY A 627 10.51 23.79 -9.41
CA GLY A 627 9.57 23.86 -8.29
C GLY A 627 9.50 25.23 -7.65
N THR A 628 8.82 25.31 -6.50
CA THR A 628 8.67 26.54 -5.73
C THR A 628 9.33 26.39 -4.36
N VAL A 629 10.15 27.38 -4.00
CA VAL A 629 10.87 27.46 -2.74
C VAL A 629 10.37 28.72 -2.03
N LEU A 630 9.45 28.53 -1.09
CA LEU A 630 8.64 29.58 -0.48
C LEU A 630 8.84 29.68 1.04
N GLN A 631 9.27 30.84 1.54
CA GLN A 631 9.33 31.15 2.98
C GLN A 631 10.18 30.19 3.85
N ASN A 632 11.14 29.47 3.26
CA ASN A 632 12.02 28.55 3.98
C ASN A 632 13.15 29.31 4.69
N THR A 633 13.66 28.75 5.78
CA THR A 633 14.84 29.26 6.50
C THR A 633 15.98 28.27 6.40
N ILE A 634 17.09 28.66 5.78
CA ILE A 634 18.21 27.77 5.43
C ILE A 634 19.53 28.33 5.96
N PHE A 635 20.24 27.60 6.83
CA PHE A 635 21.43 28.15 7.48
C PHE A 635 22.48 27.15 7.98
N GLN A 636 23.72 27.63 8.11
CA GLN A 636 24.88 26.87 8.62
C GLN A 636 25.18 25.59 7.82
N CYS A 637 24.79 25.55 6.54
CA CYS A 637 25.20 24.50 5.60
C CYS A 637 26.65 24.73 5.15
N CYS A 638 27.42 23.65 5.04
CA CYS A 638 28.87 23.72 4.86
C CYS A 638 29.33 24.24 3.49
N ILE A 639 28.53 24.04 2.43
CA ILE A 639 28.83 24.46 1.05
C ILE A 639 27.87 25.58 0.64
N ALA A 640 26.59 25.29 0.43
CA ALA A 640 25.60 26.29 0.05
C ALA A 640 24.31 26.22 0.87
N GLY A 641 23.61 27.34 1.02
CA GLY A 641 22.21 27.33 1.44
C GLY A 641 21.34 26.68 0.36
N LEU A 642 21.46 27.18 -0.86
CA LEU A 642 20.85 26.63 -2.07
C LEU A 642 21.90 26.38 -3.15
N GLU A 643 21.83 25.24 -3.83
CA GLU A 643 22.71 24.87 -4.92
C GLU A 643 21.91 24.40 -6.14
N LEU A 644 22.28 24.89 -7.33
CA LEU A 644 21.55 24.69 -8.59
C LEU A 644 22.49 24.23 -9.71
N GLU A 645 22.47 22.94 -10.04
CA GLU A 645 23.33 22.30 -11.04
C GLU A 645 22.57 21.95 -12.33
N GLY A 646 23.19 22.18 -13.49
CA GLY A 646 22.56 21.96 -14.79
C GLY A 646 21.37 22.90 -15.02
N SER A 647 20.43 22.50 -15.89
CA SER A 647 19.33 23.34 -16.38
C SER A 647 18.17 23.52 -15.38
N CYS A 648 18.45 23.66 -14.08
CA CYS A 648 17.42 23.79 -13.05
C CYS A 648 16.82 25.20 -13.00
N ALA A 649 15.51 25.31 -12.81
CA ALA A 649 14.77 26.58 -12.82
C ALA A 649 13.71 26.70 -11.70
N PRO A 650 14.10 26.69 -10.41
CA PRO A 650 13.18 26.91 -9.30
C PRO A 650 12.79 28.39 -9.11
N ILE A 651 11.59 28.62 -8.57
CA ILE A 651 11.10 29.95 -8.18
C ILE A 651 11.30 30.15 -6.68
N LEU A 652 11.96 31.24 -6.29
CA LEU A 652 12.43 31.52 -4.93
C LEU A 652 11.79 32.79 -4.39
N LYS A 653 10.98 32.67 -3.32
CA LYS A 653 10.23 33.78 -2.75
C LYS A 653 10.16 33.76 -1.23
N GLY A 654 10.43 34.89 -0.59
CA GLY A 654 10.31 35.10 0.85
C GLY A 654 11.26 34.27 1.73
N ASN A 655 12.28 33.62 1.17
CA ASN A 655 13.17 32.74 1.92
C ASN A 655 14.19 33.54 2.75
N THR A 656 14.72 32.95 3.82
CA THR A 656 15.86 33.49 4.57
C THR A 656 17.03 32.51 4.47
N ILE A 657 18.09 32.89 3.76
CA ILE A 657 19.28 32.06 3.55
C ILE A 657 20.48 32.76 4.20
N ARG A 658 20.99 32.20 5.29
CA ARG A 658 21.97 32.89 6.15
C ARG A 658 23.08 32.02 6.72
N ASP A 659 24.20 32.63 7.06
CA ASP A 659 25.30 31.99 7.80
C ASP A 659 25.88 30.71 7.12
N ASN A 660 25.80 30.61 5.80
CA ASN A 660 26.37 29.53 4.98
C ASN A 660 27.72 29.95 4.37
N LEU A 661 28.49 29.01 3.81
CA LEU A 661 29.67 29.35 3.00
C LEU A 661 29.26 30.12 1.73
N VAL A 662 28.28 29.61 0.98
CA VAL A 662 27.58 30.33 -0.10
C VAL A 662 26.09 30.42 0.23
N GLY A 663 25.44 31.55 0.00
CA GLY A 663 23.98 31.67 0.11
C GLY A 663 23.29 30.87 -1.01
N ILE A 664 23.46 31.31 -2.25
CA ILE A 664 22.98 30.64 -3.46
C ILE A 664 24.15 30.35 -4.42
N GLN A 665 24.40 29.08 -4.73
CA GLN A 665 25.32 28.61 -5.76
C GLN A 665 24.54 28.27 -7.05
N VAL A 666 24.92 28.88 -8.17
CA VAL A 666 24.22 28.77 -9.45
C VAL A 666 25.19 28.31 -10.55
N SER A 667 24.88 27.20 -11.22
CA SER A 667 25.64 26.77 -12.40
C SER A 667 25.33 27.64 -13.63
N PRO A 668 26.14 27.59 -14.72
CA PRO A 668 25.95 28.48 -15.88
C PRO A 668 24.56 28.33 -16.51
N SER A 669 24.08 27.09 -16.62
CA SER A 669 22.81 26.72 -17.25
C SER A 669 21.59 26.82 -16.34
N ALA A 670 21.77 27.07 -15.03
CA ALA A 670 20.67 27.19 -14.10
C ALA A 670 20.00 28.57 -14.21
N CYS A 671 18.67 28.58 -14.23
CA CYS A 671 17.83 29.76 -14.46
C CYS A 671 16.81 29.97 -13.31
N PRO A 672 17.25 30.22 -12.07
CA PRO A 672 16.35 30.49 -10.94
C PRO A 672 15.63 31.83 -11.07
N THR A 673 14.35 31.88 -10.66
CA THR A 673 13.60 33.13 -10.51
C THR A 673 13.67 33.59 -9.05
N LEU A 674 14.50 34.59 -8.73
CA LEU A 674 14.68 35.12 -7.38
C LEU A 674 13.83 36.38 -7.14
N TRP A 675 12.88 36.31 -6.19
CA TRP A 675 12.07 37.46 -5.77
C TRP A 675 12.81 38.32 -4.73
N LYS A 676 12.53 39.64 -4.77
CA LYS A 676 13.15 40.67 -3.90
C LYS A 676 12.91 40.48 -2.39
N ASP A 677 11.97 39.63 -2.01
CA ASP A 677 11.64 39.30 -0.61
C ASP A 677 12.48 38.13 -0.06
N THR A 678 13.37 37.53 -0.87
CA THR A 678 14.36 36.55 -0.38
C THR A 678 15.55 37.27 0.27
N VAL A 679 15.74 37.02 1.56
CA VAL A 679 16.80 37.62 2.39
C VAL A 679 18.05 36.75 2.37
N LEU A 680 19.15 37.30 1.87
CA LEU A 680 20.49 36.76 2.02
C LEU A 680 21.23 37.56 3.10
N LYS A 681 21.87 36.91 4.07
CA LYS A 681 22.52 37.59 5.20
C LYS A 681 23.61 36.75 5.86
N GLY A 682 24.81 37.30 6.07
CA GLY A 682 25.85 36.65 6.86
C GLY A 682 26.45 35.38 6.24
N ASN A 683 26.06 35.05 5.00
CA ASN A 683 26.79 34.07 4.21
C ASN A 683 28.18 34.65 3.87
N ARG A 684 29.20 33.81 3.68
CA ARG A 684 30.54 34.31 3.28
C ARG A 684 30.53 34.86 1.84
N VAL A 685 29.68 34.31 0.98
CA VAL A 685 29.32 34.84 -0.34
C VAL A 685 27.82 34.69 -0.49
N ASP A 686 27.05 35.75 -0.74
CA ASP A 686 25.58 35.64 -0.80
C ASP A 686 25.09 34.95 -2.09
N VAL A 687 25.66 35.28 -3.25
CA VAL A 687 25.40 34.59 -4.53
C VAL A 687 26.71 34.32 -5.25
N TYR A 688 26.90 33.08 -5.72
CA TYR A 688 28.05 32.67 -6.53
C TYR A 688 27.58 31.96 -7.79
N ARG A 689 28.06 32.38 -8.97
CA ARG A 689 27.81 31.71 -10.24
C ARG A 689 29.09 31.03 -10.69
N THR A 690 29.06 29.72 -10.95
CA THR A 690 30.24 29.01 -11.47
C THR A 690 30.48 29.37 -12.94
N LYS A 691 31.75 29.35 -13.37
CA LYS A 691 32.12 29.54 -14.79
C LYS A 691 31.64 28.34 -15.61
N ALA A 692 31.36 28.57 -16.89
CA ALA A 692 31.17 27.48 -17.83
C ALA A 692 32.45 26.67 -17.98
N TYR A 693 32.34 25.34 -17.96
CA TYR A 693 33.44 24.47 -18.33
C TYR A 693 33.61 24.52 -19.85
N VAL A 694 34.68 25.14 -20.31
CA VAL A 694 35.10 25.17 -21.72
C VAL A 694 36.12 24.04 -21.92
N PRO A 695 35.80 22.97 -22.66
CA PRO A 695 36.79 21.94 -23.00
C PRO A 695 37.70 22.50 -24.10
N GLY A 696 38.82 23.10 -23.71
CA GLY A 696 39.80 23.67 -24.65
C GLY A 696 40.98 24.39 -24.01
N ASP A 697 40.76 25.11 -22.91
CA ASP A 697 41.76 25.98 -22.29
C ASP A 697 42.78 25.19 -21.42
N ALA A 698 43.61 24.37 -22.07
CA ALA A 698 44.76 23.70 -21.46
C ALA A 698 46.04 24.57 -21.51
N ASP A 699 46.17 25.40 -22.54
CA ASP A 699 47.37 26.18 -22.86
C ASP A 699 47.07 27.69 -22.89
N GLY A 700 46.97 28.30 -21.70
CA GLY A 700 46.79 29.75 -21.54
C GLY A 700 47.21 30.20 -20.15
N GLU A 701 48.12 31.19 -20.08
CA GLU A 701 48.66 31.66 -18.79
C GLU A 701 47.58 32.27 -17.90
N ALA A 702 47.54 31.85 -16.64
CA ALA A 702 46.57 32.34 -15.67
C ALA A 702 46.90 33.77 -15.23
N THR A 703 46.33 34.76 -15.93
CA THR A 703 46.28 36.14 -15.45
C THR A 703 45.44 36.23 -14.18
N VAL A 704 46.13 36.32 -13.04
CA VAL A 704 45.52 36.52 -11.73
C VAL A 704 45.04 37.97 -11.61
N ASP A 705 43.76 38.16 -11.28
CA ASP A 705 43.30 39.33 -10.56
C ASP A 705 42.91 38.90 -9.13
N ASP A 706 43.53 39.53 -8.12
CA ASP A 706 43.80 38.88 -6.82
C ASP A 706 42.71 39.18 -5.78
N GLY A 707 41.58 38.48 -5.89
CA GLY A 707 40.37 38.73 -5.07
C GLY A 707 40.18 37.86 -3.82
N ALA A 708 40.75 36.64 -3.76
CA ALA A 708 40.67 35.76 -2.59
C ALA A 708 41.67 34.59 -2.63
N ARG A 709 42.70 34.61 -1.77
CA ARG A 709 43.66 33.50 -1.65
C ARG A 709 43.03 32.22 -1.08
N MET A 710 42.72 31.28 -1.98
CA MET A 710 42.37 29.90 -1.66
C MET A 710 43.63 29.06 -1.39
N HIS A 711 43.87 28.68 -0.14
CA HIS A 711 44.84 27.64 0.20
C HIS A 711 44.16 26.27 0.28
N PRO A 712 44.54 25.27 -0.54
CA PRO A 712 44.08 23.90 -0.38
C PRO A 712 44.68 23.21 0.86
N HIS A 713 44.10 22.07 1.27
CA HIS A 713 44.62 21.15 2.28
C HIS A 713 44.78 21.64 3.74
N ARG A 714 43.69 22.10 4.40
CA ARG A 714 43.64 22.07 5.90
C ARG A 714 42.33 21.67 6.59
N ALA A 715 41.31 21.20 5.85
CA ALA A 715 39.99 20.85 6.39
C ALA A 715 39.84 19.43 6.99
N ARG A 716 40.91 18.61 7.12
CA ARG A 716 40.83 17.21 7.61
C ARG A 716 41.41 16.94 9.01
N LYS A 717 41.81 17.95 9.79
CA LYS A 717 42.33 17.78 11.17
C LYS A 717 41.91 18.87 12.16
N ARG A 718 40.65 18.88 12.64
CA ARG A 718 40.26 19.35 14.01
C ARG A 718 38.77 19.18 14.42
N ILE A 719 38.19 17.98 14.29
CA ILE A 719 37.05 17.58 15.15
C ILE A 719 37.36 16.25 15.83
N ARG A 720 38.13 16.31 16.93
CA ARG A 720 38.10 15.29 17.98
C ARG A 720 37.21 15.84 19.09
N ALA A 721 35.97 15.38 19.16
CA ALA A 721 35.13 15.62 20.33
C ALA A 721 35.84 15.05 21.56
N LYS A 722 36.01 15.86 22.62
CA LYS A 722 36.42 15.34 23.93
C LYS A 722 35.16 14.79 24.62
N PRO A 723 35.18 13.58 25.19
CA PRO A 723 34.09 13.14 26.04
C PRO A 723 33.98 14.06 27.28
N PRO A 724 32.79 14.20 27.88
CA PRO A 724 32.60 15.04 29.06
C PRO A 724 33.43 14.50 30.23
N LYS A 725 34.17 15.40 30.92
CA LYS A 725 34.86 15.04 32.16
C LYS A 725 33.84 14.87 33.29
N GLY A 726 33.66 13.64 33.77
CA GLY A 726 32.83 13.37 34.94
C GLY A 726 33.31 14.12 36.19
N ARG A 727 32.36 14.58 37.02
CA ARG A 727 32.65 15.10 38.37
C ARG A 727 33.26 13.98 39.22
N LYS A 728 34.36 14.27 39.93
CA LYS A 728 34.80 13.42 41.05
C LYS A 728 33.93 13.74 42.27
N GLN A 729 33.13 12.78 42.73
CA GLN A 729 32.75 12.69 44.14
C GLN A 729 33.57 11.59 44.82
N LYS A 730 33.88 11.79 46.10
CA LYS A 730 34.50 10.79 46.97
C LYS A 730 33.40 10.03 47.72
N GLN A 731 33.47 8.70 47.70
CA GLN A 731 33.13 7.79 48.80
C GLN A 731 33.61 6.41 48.31
N GLU A 732 34.62 5.78 48.90
CA GLU A 732 34.76 5.18 50.24
C GLU A 732 34.81 3.65 50.09
N SER A 733 35.74 3.00 50.78
CA SER A 733 36.19 1.63 50.46
C SER A 733 36.06 0.68 51.65
N ARG A 734 35.30 -0.42 51.52
CA ARG A 734 35.22 -1.49 52.53
C ARG A 734 34.94 -2.90 51.95
N SER A 735 36.01 -3.64 51.66
CA SER A 735 36.16 -5.12 51.75
C SER A 735 37.61 -5.46 51.36
N VAL A 736 38.46 -6.24 52.04
CA VAL A 736 38.41 -7.31 53.06
C VAL A 736 38.46 -8.75 52.48
N ALA A 737 39.70 -9.27 52.42
CA ALA A 737 40.16 -10.66 52.58
C ALA A 737 39.87 -11.77 51.52
N GLY A 738 40.75 -12.80 51.49
CA GLY A 738 40.65 -14.05 50.70
C GLY A 738 41.64 -14.15 49.51
N ARG A 739 42.94 -14.41 49.67
CA ARG A 739 43.68 -15.68 49.94
C ARG A 739 43.57 -16.80 48.87
N SER A 740 44.74 -17.24 48.38
CA SER A 740 45.07 -18.50 47.65
C SER A 740 44.36 -18.80 46.31
N GLY A 741 44.99 -19.47 45.32
CA GLY A 741 46.39 -19.92 45.22
C GLY A 741 46.63 -20.90 44.05
N THR A 742 47.87 -21.39 43.92
CA THR A 742 48.34 -22.50 43.04
C THR A 742 48.29 -22.32 41.50
N SER A 743 48.99 -23.21 40.80
CA SER A 743 49.51 -23.16 39.43
C SER A 743 49.79 -24.60 38.94
N PRO A 744 50.48 -24.92 37.81
CA PRO A 744 50.62 -24.29 36.48
C PRO A 744 50.28 -25.34 35.36
N GLU A 745 51.11 -25.40 34.30
CA GLU A 745 51.30 -26.48 33.30
C GLU A 745 50.27 -26.66 32.15
N SER A 746 50.67 -27.04 30.92
CA SER A 746 52.03 -27.23 30.34
C SER A 746 52.07 -27.05 28.79
N THR A 747 53.29 -26.84 28.25
CA THR A 747 53.87 -27.22 26.91
C THR A 747 53.00 -27.34 25.63
N ARG A 748 53.47 -27.05 24.41
CA ARG A 748 54.81 -26.68 23.86
C ARG A 748 54.65 -26.01 22.47
N ALA A 749 55.69 -25.32 21.99
CA ALA A 749 55.76 -24.80 20.60
C ALA A 749 56.26 -25.87 19.60
N PRO A 750 56.26 -25.61 18.27
CA PRO A 750 57.41 -24.93 17.66
C PRO A 750 57.07 -23.82 16.63
N THR A 751 58.07 -23.27 15.95
CA THR A 751 58.05 -21.98 15.24
C THR A 751 58.30 -22.06 13.72
N ALA A 752 58.06 -20.91 13.04
CA ALA A 752 58.46 -20.54 11.67
C ALA A 752 57.56 -21.06 10.52
N THR A 753 57.44 -20.41 9.33
CA THR A 753 58.24 -19.31 8.72
C THR A 753 57.41 -18.21 7.99
N ARG A 754 57.85 -16.96 8.17
CA ARG A 754 58.01 -15.86 7.16
C ARG A 754 57.22 -15.92 5.82
N LYS A 755 56.25 -15.02 5.63
CA LYS A 755 56.05 -14.25 4.36
C LYS A 755 55.27 -12.93 4.57
N ARG A 756 55.26 -12.06 3.55
CA ARG A 756 54.78 -10.65 3.55
C ARG A 756 53.45 -10.49 2.78
N ARG A 757 52.88 -9.28 2.90
CA ARG A 757 51.62 -8.74 2.30
C ARG A 757 50.38 -9.14 3.13
N GLY A 758 49.48 -8.24 3.53
CA GLY A 758 49.42 -6.79 3.35
C GLY A 758 48.28 -6.37 2.42
N LEU A 759 47.21 -5.86 3.03
CA LEU A 759 46.02 -5.27 2.45
C LEU A 759 45.45 -4.32 3.52
N ASP A 760 45.25 -3.05 3.17
CA ASP A 760 44.65 -2.04 4.05
C ASP A 760 43.10 -2.05 3.95
N LEU A 761 42.45 -1.34 4.88
CA LEU A 761 41.00 -1.12 4.98
C LEU A 761 40.61 0.30 4.53
#